data_AF-A0A358EP45-F1
#
_entry.id   AF-A0A358EP45-F1
#
_cell.length_a   1.000
_cell.length_b   1.000
_cell.length_c   1.000
_cell.angle_alpha   90.00
_cell.angle_beta   90.00
_cell.angle_gamma   90.00
#
_symmetry.space_group_name_H-M   'P 1'
#
loop_
_entity.id
_entity.type
_entity.pdbx_description
1 polymer ?
#
loop_
_entity_poly.entity_id
_entity_poly.type
_entity_poly.pdbx_seq_one_letter_code
_entity_poly.pdbx_strand_id
1 'polypeptide(L)'
;MTLSLVFSLSAADQQLELAVPFTDNAILQRETSVPVWGWDVPGSKITVLFAGQTKSTIADKNGNWMVKLDPLKASHNERSLEVRNSRGKSILLKGVLVGEVWFSSGQSNMVWTASKSMCNQLARELASAKDEVHIREININTVSALYPQKRATSDEGWKKADAAGGFSALSLSFAYELYKELDVPIGILLSAHSNTRIEAFTQREAIEVHPKLKGDKDLIRDADPLTAQGRKAFEQYYAELKSWEDVAGHAAEKGGKVPVRPKLPGIAGMWRGPSQFFNGKIAPVIPYGIRGAIWCQGTSNSGDGRIYAARMEALIKGWRDAWGMPEMPFYFTQMQCYGSPDPNNVGFADIRQVQYKFFQNNRKNVGMVVQSDLNSARPQGIHYFNKLHPGMRMARWALAKDYGKDIAYTGPIYSGYQVKGREVIVSFEKASLFGGLVVGNKGMAKDYREPGKFVEPARPTPNDSLNHFRLCGADKKWHAAEAKIVGDTVVVTSGKVSAPIGVQYAYSAVPENSNLYNKAGLPATPFAMIDGKYIFEEDDLEKAAALKAKYAQWTDPDYPILQVAEYYRDGVILQRGQPIRVWGHANQGVKITVALAGKSQTVKSNNLEQWSVTFPARKASAKPITLEVKSTHGFNRTVKDILIGDVWYLTGSTQLTSEWAYDRRDKEAKLPATLPFVREYRRRTKTSSFTTPRKRRFETGGGKYRTYWSSADFTKETTGVTMFAYEFARALNRPGIPQGFITM
;
A
#
# COMPACT_ATOMS: atom_id res chain seq x y z
N MET A 1 22.34 -33.26 42.92
CA MET A 1 23.46 -32.46 42.41
C MET A 1 22.89 -31.32 41.58
N THR A 2 22.69 -30.17 42.20
CA THR A 2 22.13 -28.95 41.61
C THR A 2 23.22 -28.25 40.79
N LEU A 3 23.13 -28.32 39.47
CA LEU A 3 24.03 -27.61 38.57
C LEU A 3 23.50 -26.18 38.37
N SER A 4 23.88 -25.27 39.26
CA SER A 4 23.69 -23.83 39.06
C SER A 4 24.67 -23.35 37.98
N LEU A 5 24.22 -23.27 36.73
CA LEU A 5 24.94 -22.51 35.70
C LEU A 5 24.76 -21.01 35.99
N VAL A 6 25.74 -20.42 36.66
CA VAL A 6 25.93 -18.97 36.68
C VAL A 6 26.49 -18.59 35.31
N PHE A 7 25.62 -18.07 34.43
CA PHE A 7 26.07 -17.33 33.26
C PHE A 7 26.68 -16.02 33.73
N SER A 8 28.00 -16.01 33.94
CA SER A 8 28.77 -14.78 33.99
C SER A 8 28.71 -14.12 32.61
N LEU A 9 27.72 -13.26 32.39
CA LEU A 9 27.72 -12.33 31.27
C LEU A 9 28.97 -11.47 31.41
N SER A 10 29.98 -11.74 30.59
CA SER A 10 31.15 -10.88 30.48
C SER A 10 30.67 -9.48 30.09
N ALA A 11 30.81 -8.51 30.99
CA ALA A 11 30.54 -7.08 30.76
C ALA A 11 31.52 -6.42 29.76
N ALA A 12 32.16 -7.21 28.90
CA ALA A 12 33.20 -6.82 27.96
C ALA A 12 32.62 -6.86 26.54
N ASP A 13 31.94 -5.77 26.14
CA ASP A 13 31.97 -5.23 24.76
C ASP A 13 31.08 -4.00 24.53
N GLN A 14 30.38 -3.46 25.54
CA GLN A 14 29.54 -2.29 25.34
C GLN A 14 30.42 -1.04 25.13
N GLN A 15 30.51 -0.55 23.90
CA GLN A 15 31.26 0.66 23.54
C GLN A 15 30.37 1.91 23.66
N LEU A 16 30.99 3.08 23.70
CA LEU A 16 30.27 4.35 23.64
C LEU A 16 29.57 4.42 22.27
N GLU A 17 28.24 4.50 22.29
CA GLU A 17 27.37 4.56 21.12
C GLU A 17 26.38 5.71 21.28
N LEU A 18 25.95 6.31 20.15
CA LEU A 18 24.86 7.27 20.09
C LEU A 18 23.63 6.65 19.44
N ALA A 19 22.45 7.18 19.78
CA ALA A 19 21.23 6.82 19.07
C ALA A 19 21.25 7.23 17.59
N VAL A 20 20.48 6.52 16.76
CA VAL A 20 20.55 6.62 15.29
C VAL A 20 20.42 8.04 14.72
N PRO A 21 19.66 9.00 15.30
CA PRO A 21 19.58 10.35 14.73
C PRO A 21 20.85 11.19 14.91
N PHE A 22 21.82 10.75 15.72
CA PHE A 22 23.05 11.49 15.99
C PHE A 22 24.17 11.03 15.07
N THR A 23 24.15 11.53 13.84
CA THR A 23 25.24 11.43 12.86
C THR A 23 25.79 12.81 12.54
N ASP A 24 26.85 12.86 11.72
CA ASP A 24 27.27 14.11 11.09
C ASP A 24 26.09 14.77 10.37
N ASN A 25 26.15 16.10 10.27
CA ASN A 25 25.15 16.97 9.67
C ASN A 25 23.77 17.00 10.37
N ALA A 26 23.62 16.48 11.58
CA ALA A 26 22.37 16.55 12.31
C ALA A 26 21.86 17.99 12.52
N ILE A 27 20.54 18.15 12.62
CA ILE A 27 19.89 19.40 13.04
C ILE A 27 19.23 19.17 14.39
N LEU A 28 19.64 19.93 15.41
CA LEU A 28 19.02 19.90 16.73
C LEU A 28 17.88 20.91 16.83
N GLN A 29 16.78 20.49 17.46
CA GLN A 29 15.59 21.33 17.65
C GLN A 29 15.89 22.54 18.56
N ARG A 30 15.53 23.74 18.11
CA ARG A 30 15.62 24.99 18.89
C ARG A 30 14.49 25.11 19.91
N GLU A 31 14.67 26.02 20.88
CA GLU A 31 13.64 26.50 21.82
C GLU A 31 13.01 25.41 22.72
N THR A 32 13.62 24.23 22.76
CA THR A 32 13.23 23.15 23.66
C THR A 32 14.47 22.51 24.28
N SER A 33 14.27 21.79 25.38
CA SER A 33 15.32 20.93 25.90
C SER A 33 15.66 19.84 24.88
N VAL A 34 16.93 19.73 24.51
CA VAL A 34 17.38 18.76 23.50
C VAL A 34 17.96 17.53 24.17
N PRO A 35 17.27 16.37 24.11
CA PRO A 35 17.83 15.13 24.61
C PRO A 35 18.92 14.63 23.67
N VAL A 36 20.08 14.28 24.24
CA VAL A 36 21.15 13.54 23.57
C VAL A 36 21.38 12.26 24.35
N TRP A 37 21.27 11.11 23.69
CA TRP A 37 21.28 9.81 24.36
C TRP A 37 21.99 8.74 23.55
N GLY A 38 22.32 7.65 24.23
CA GLY A 38 23.00 6.52 23.64
C GLY A 38 23.24 5.41 24.64
N TRP A 39 24.26 4.61 24.36
CA TRP A 39 24.64 3.48 25.19
C TRP A 39 26.12 3.54 25.54
N ASP A 40 26.46 3.01 26.71
CA ASP A 40 27.83 2.78 27.14
C ASP A 40 27.85 1.71 28.24
N VAL A 41 29.04 1.33 28.74
CA VAL A 41 29.16 0.47 29.92
C VAL A 41 28.42 1.08 31.12
N PRO A 42 27.62 0.29 31.87
CA PRO A 42 26.95 0.74 33.09
C PRO A 42 27.90 1.45 34.07
N GLY A 43 27.44 2.55 34.67
CA GLY A 43 28.22 3.35 35.61
C GLY A 43 29.23 4.31 34.97
N SER A 44 29.43 4.26 33.64
CA SER A 44 30.32 5.21 32.97
C SER A 44 29.74 6.63 33.01
N LYS A 45 30.57 7.62 33.39
CA LYS A 45 30.20 9.03 33.29
C LYS A 45 30.33 9.47 31.83
N ILE A 46 29.27 10.04 31.29
CA ILE A 46 29.19 10.56 29.92
C ILE A 46 29.13 12.08 29.99
N THR A 47 29.85 12.77 29.11
CA THR A 47 29.85 14.23 29.01
C THR A 47 29.62 14.65 27.57
N VAL A 48 28.66 15.53 27.35
CA VAL A 48 28.30 16.09 26.04
C VAL A 48 28.67 17.57 26.02
N LEU A 49 29.39 17.96 24.98
CA LEU A 49 29.78 19.34 24.70
C LEU A 49 29.15 19.80 23.38
N PHE A 50 28.36 20.87 23.44
CA PHE A 50 27.76 21.46 22.24
C PHE A 50 27.36 22.91 22.49
N ALA A 51 27.62 23.80 21.54
CA ALA A 51 27.17 25.20 21.58
C ALA A 51 27.52 25.94 22.90
N GLY A 52 28.70 25.68 23.46
CA GLY A 52 29.16 26.27 24.73
C GLY A 52 28.59 25.61 25.99
N GLN A 53 27.70 24.63 25.86
CA GLN A 53 27.19 23.84 26.97
C GLN A 53 28.07 22.62 27.22
N THR A 54 28.26 22.28 28.50
CA THR A 54 28.84 21.01 28.96
C THR A 54 27.86 20.38 29.93
N LYS A 55 27.30 19.22 29.57
CA LYS A 55 26.37 18.46 30.42
C LYS A 55 26.89 17.05 30.63
N SER A 56 26.70 16.47 31.81
CA SER A 56 27.13 15.11 32.12
C SER A 56 26.01 14.28 32.72
N THR A 57 26.10 12.96 32.56
CA THR A 57 25.21 11.96 33.15
C THR A 57 25.99 10.67 33.43
N ILE A 58 25.32 9.67 34.01
CA ILE A 58 25.88 8.34 34.25
C ILE A 58 25.05 7.31 33.50
N ALA A 59 25.68 6.37 32.81
CA ALA A 59 25.00 5.26 32.17
C ALA A 59 24.33 4.36 33.22
N ASP A 60 23.05 4.06 33.03
CA ASP A 60 22.25 3.25 33.94
C ASP A 60 22.71 1.78 34.00
N LYS A 61 22.06 0.97 34.84
CA LYS A 61 22.36 -0.46 34.99
C LYS A 61 22.23 -1.29 33.69
N ASN A 62 21.52 -0.77 32.70
CA ASN A 62 21.34 -1.38 31.39
C ASN A 62 22.21 -0.70 30.31
N GLY A 63 23.11 0.20 30.72
CA GLY A 63 24.00 0.95 29.85
C GLY A 63 23.36 2.12 29.09
N ASN A 64 22.11 2.51 29.35
CA ASN A 64 21.52 3.68 28.68
C ASN A 64 21.94 4.96 29.40
N TRP A 65 22.21 6.01 28.64
CA TRP A 65 22.49 7.33 29.18
C TRP A 65 21.75 8.40 28.38
N MET A 66 21.39 9.50 29.04
CA MET A 66 20.82 10.67 28.38
C MET A 66 21.23 11.94 29.12
N VAL A 67 21.61 12.97 28.37
CA VAL A 67 21.69 14.34 28.84
C VAL A 67 20.62 15.18 28.15
N LYS A 68 20.26 16.29 28.78
CA LYS A 68 19.38 17.29 28.20
C LYS A 68 20.16 18.59 28.08
N LEU A 69 20.40 19.03 26.85
CA LEU A 69 20.92 20.38 26.60
C LEU A 69 19.82 21.40 26.89
N ASP A 70 20.21 22.56 27.39
CA ASP A 70 19.32 23.69 27.59
C ASP A 70 18.86 24.24 26.23
N PRO A 71 17.70 24.91 26.14
CA PRO A 71 17.17 25.44 24.90
C PRO A 71 18.19 26.19 24.06
N LEU A 72 18.34 25.77 22.80
CA LEU A 72 19.30 26.31 21.86
C LEU A 72 18.64 27.39 20.97
N LYS A 73 19.44 28.39 20.56
CA LYS A 73 19.04 29.37 19.55
C LYS A 73 19.38 28.86 18.16
N ALA A 74 18.52 29.14 17.18
CA ALA A 74 18.77 28.81 15.77
C ALA A 74 20.12 29.39 15.29
N SER A 75 20.82 28.65 14.44
CA SER A 75 22.14 29.05 13.94
C SER A 75 22.42 28.35 12.61
N HIS A 76 22.81 29.13 11.60
CA HIS A 76 23.31 28.63 10.32
C HIS A 76 24.77 28.16 10.40
N ASN A 77 25.49 28.56 11.47
CA ASN A 77 26.87 28.13 11.68
C ASN A 77 26.91 26.68 12.13
N GLU A 78 27.57 25.84 11.33
CA GLU A 78 27.91 24.46 11.68
C GLU A 78 28.81 24.40 12.91
N ARG A 79 28.56 23.42 13.79
CA ARG A 79 29.31 23.20 15.02
C ARG A 79 29.61 21.72 15.20
N SER A 80 30.64 21.42 15.98
CA SER A 80 30.90 20.04 16.41
C SER A 80 30.13 19.73 17.69
N LEU A 81 29.48 18.56 17.74
CA LEU A 81 28.94 17.97 18.95
C LEU A 81 29.88 16.86 19.41
N GLU A 82 30.38 16.96 20.63
CA GLU A 82 31.30 15.97 21.18
C GLU A 82 30.68 15.22 22.36
N VAL A 83 30.81 13.89 22.35
CA VAL A 83 30.38 13.02 23.45
C VAL A 83 31.58 12.21 23.92
N ARG A 84 31.96 12.39 25.19
CA ARG A 84 33.08 11.69 25.83
C ARG A 84 32.59 10.81 26.96
N ASN A 85 33.25 9.67 27.18
CA ASN A 85 33.08 8.89 28.40
C ASN A 85 34.31 8.97 29.33
N SER A 86 34.12 8.61 30.60
CA SER A 86 35.18 8.56 31.61
C SER A 86 36.26 7.50 31.34
N ARG A 87 36.09 6.65 30.31
CA ARG A 87 37.05 5.63 29.89
C ARG A 87 37.93 6.10 28.72
N GLY A 88 37.85 7.38 28.34
CA GLY A 88 38.70 7.99 27.32
C GLY A 88 38.23 7.78 25.87
N LYS A 89 37.01 7.26 25.63
CA LYS A 89 36.40 7.23 24.30
C LYS A 89 35.67 8.55 24.03
N SER A 90 35.77 9.04 22.79
CA SER A 90 35.07 10.23 22.31
C SER A 90 34.44 9.97 20.95
N ILE A 91 33.24 10.51 20.74
CA ILE A 91 32.56 10.61 19.45
C ILE A 91 32.42 12.09 19.12
N LEU A 92 32.92 12.51 17.95
CA LEU A 92 32.82 13.87 17.47
C LEU A 92 31.95 13.91 16.20
N LEU A 93 30.76 14.48 16.31
CA LEU A 93 29.87 14.72 15.17
C LEU A 93 30.15 16.11 14.60
N LYS A 94 30.30 16.19 13.28
CA LYS A 94 30.60 17.42 12.55
C LYS A 94 29.35 17.97 11.84
N GLY A 95 29.40 19.24 11.48
CA GLY A 95 28.34 19.87 10.69
C GLY A 95 27.03 20.05 11.43
N VAL A 96 26.97 19.94 12.77
CA VAL A 96 25.69 19.98 13.49
C VAL A 96 25.13 21.40 13.51
N LEU A 97 23.85 21.55 13.15
CA LEU A 97 23.12 22.82 13.14
C LEU A 97 22.04 22.87 14.24
N VAL A 98 21.48 24.06 14.47
CA VAL A 98 20.33 24.27 15.35
C VAL A 98 19.22 24.96 14.57
N GLY A 99 18.03 24.37 14.57
CA GLY A 99 16.90 24.86 13.77
C GLY A 99 15.58 24.19 14.15
N GLU A 100 14.69 24.02 13.17
CA GLU A 100 13.43 23.28 13.35
C GLU A 100 13.58 21.85 12.86
N VAL A 101 13.05 20.89 13.60
CA VAL A 101 13.06 19.46 13.26
C VAL A 101 11.64 18.96 13.23
N TRP A 102 11.24 18.33 12.13
CA TRP A 102 9.91 17.72 11.99
C TRP A 102 10.01 16.22 11.78
N PHE A 103 9.11 15.49 12.45
CA PHE A 103 8.95 14.06 12.21
C PHE A 103 8.07 13.84 10.99
N SER A 104 8.55 13.04 10.02
CA SER A 104 7.80 12.76 8.80
C SER A 104 7.55 11.27 8.67
N SER A 105 6.30 10.86 8.45
CA SER A 105 5.95 9.45 8.38
C SER A 105 4.75 9.17 7.45
N GLY A 106 4.56 7.90 7.15
CA GLY A 106 3.50 7.44 6.26
C GLY A 106 3.96 6.30 5.35
N GLN A 107 3.33 6.21 4.19
CA GLN A 107 3.58 5.13 3.23
C GLN A 107 4.20 5.63 1.93
N SER A 108 3.94 4.93 0.82
CA SER A 108 4.57 5.13 -0.49
C SER A 108 4.58 6.56 -1.02
N ASN A 109 3.55 7.37 -0.80
CA ASN A 109 3.57 8.79 -1.21
C ASN A 109 4.49 9.65 -0.32
N MET A 110 4.71 9.28 0.94
CA MET A 110 5.71 9.89 1.81
C MET A 110 7.13 9.42 1.45
N VAL A 111 7.31 8.16 1.05
CA VAL A 111 8.63 7.63 0.64
C VAL A 111 9.07 8.16 -0.73
N TRP A 112 8.15 8.67 -1.55
CA TRP A 112 8.42 9.04 -2.93
C TRP A 112 9.44 10.17 -3.03
N THR A 113 10.45 10.01 -3.87
CA THR A 113 11.58 10.95 -3.92
C THR A 113 11.28 12.21 -4.74
N ALA A 114 11.90 13.33 -4.37
CA ALA A 114 11.74 14.62 -5.03
C ALA A 114 12.07 14.58 -6.52
N SER A 115 13.19 13.94 -6.90
CA SER A 115 13.62 13.76 -8.31
C SER A 115 12.60 13.07 -9.21
N LYS A 116 11.69 12.26 -8.63
CA LYS A 116 10.66 11.51 -9.36
C LYS A 116 9.27 12.13 -9.22
N SER A 117 9.20 13.42 -8.87
CA SER A 117 7.96 14.15 -8.61
C SER A 117 8.01 15.57 -9.19
N MET A 118 6.94 16.35 -8.99
CA MET A 118 6.91 17.77 -9.33
C MET A 118 7.95 18.60 -8.54
N CYS A 119 8.50 18.07 -7.44
CA CYS A 119 9.61 18.69 -6.71
C CYS A 119 10.97 18.56 -7.40
N ASN A 120 11.06 17.92 -8.59
CA ASN A 120 12.34 17.71 -9.28
C ASN A 120 13.05 19.02 -9.65
N GLN A 121 12.29 20.06 -10.02
CA GLN A 121 12.89 21.37 -10.30
C GLN A 121 13.47 21.99 -9.03
N LEU A 122 12.67 22.08 -7.95
CA LEU A 122 13.13 22.55 -6.65
C LEU A 122 14.38 21.79 -6.17
N ALA A 123 14.38 20.45 -6.28
CA ALA A 123 15.51 19.64 -5.89
C ALA A 123 16.79 19.96 -6.69
N ARG A 124 16.66 20.28 -7.98
CA ARG A 124 17.80 20.71 -8.81
C ARG A 124 18.30 22.09 -8.43
N GLU A 125 17.38 23.04 -8.21
CA GLU A 125 17.72 24.39 -7.77
C GLU A 125 18.49 24.38 -6.46
N LEU A 126 18.04 23.58 -5.48
CA LEU A 126 18.73 23.37 -4.21
C LEU A 126 20.10 22.70 -4.40
N ALA A 127 20.17 21.70 -5.28
CA ALA A 127 21.43 20.99 -5.54
C ALA A 127 22.47 21.83 -6.30
N SER A 128 22.05 22.82 -7.07
CA SER A 128 22.93 23.73 -7.80
C SER A 128 23.12 25.10 -7.12
N ALA A 129 22.59 25.28 -5.91
CA ALA A 129 22.72 26.54 -5.19
C ALA A 129 24.20 26.83 -4.87
N LYS A 130 24.62 28.09 -5.01
CA LYS A 130 25.99 28.53 -4.69
C LYS A 130 26.23 28.52 -3.18
N ASP A 131 25.22 28.93 -2.42
CA ASP A 131 25.23 28.94 -0.96
C ASP A 131 24.44 27.74 -0.41
N GLU A 132 24.86 27.19 0.73
CA GLU A 132 24.15 26.07 1.36
C GLU A 132 22.75 26.49 1.78
N VAL A 133 21.74 25.79 1.26
CA VAL A 133 20.38 25.84 1.79
C VAL A 133 20.30 24.82 2.92
N HIS A 134 20.14 25.29 4.16
CA HIS A 134 20.23 24.47 5.38
C HIS A 134 19.00 23.57 5.62
N ILE A 135 18.63 22.76 4.63
CA ILE A 135 17.59 21.73 4.72
C ILE A 135 18.27 20.36 4.73
N ARG A 136 17.90 19.52 5.71
CA ARG A 136 18.48 18.19 5.87
C ARG A 136 17.44 17.13 6.16
N GLU A 137 17.66 15.92 5.64
CA GLU A 137 16.77 14.78 5.89
C GLU A 137 17.60 13.55 6.29
N ILE A 138 17.15 12.85 7.33
CA ILE A 138 17.62 11.51 7.68
C ILE A 138 16.48 10.51 7.48
N ASN A 139 16.79 9.37 6.85
CA ASN A 139 15.84 8.26 6.70
C ASN A 139 16.24 7.10 7.61
N ILE A 140 15.33 6.64 8.45
CA ILE A 140 15.54 5.49 9.34
C ILE A 140 15.28 4.19 8.59
N ASN A 141 16.13 3.18 8.73
CA ASN A 141 15.94 1.89 8.07
C ASN A 141 14.72 1.15 8.62
N THR A 142 14.05 0.37 7.77
CA THR A 142 12.82 -0.32 8.17
C THR A 142 13.13 -1.61 8.92
N VAL A 143 12.74 -1.66 10.18
CA VAL A 143 12.74 -2.87 11.00
C VAL A 143 11.31 -3.14 11.46
N SER A 144 10.90 -4.40 11.42
CA SER A 144 9.64 -4.84 12.01
C SER A 144 9.93 -5.57 13.31
N ALA A 145 9.24 -5.18 14.39
CA ALA A 145 9.49 -5.78 15.69
C ALA A 145 8.20 -5.91 16.52
N LEU A 146 8.05 -7.06 17.21
CA LEU A 146 6.92 -7.27 18.11
C LEU A 146 6.98 -6.38 19.36
N TYR A 147 8.19 -5.97 19.76
CA TYR A 147 8.43 -5.13 20.94
C TYR A 147 9.27 -3.91 20.57
N PRO A 148 9.11 -2.77 21.29
CA PRO A 148 9.91 -1.58 21.06
C PRO A 148 11.41 -1.86 21.04
N GLN A 149 12.07 -1.45 19.96
CA GLN A 149 13.52 -1.54 19.83
C GLN A 149 14.15 -0.25 20.35
N LYS A 150 15.33 -0.38 20.97
CA LYS A 150 16.14 0.77 21.40
C LYS A 150 17.09 1.27 20.31
N ARG A 151 17.50 0.37 19.41
CA ARG A 151 18.48 0.64 18.35
C ARG A 151 17.83 0.54 16.98
N ALA A 152 18.34 1.33 16.04
CA ALA A 152 18.01 1.30 14.62
C ALA A 152 19.23 1.75 13.80
N THR A 153 19.12 1.68 12.48
CA THR A 153 20.18 2.11 11.56
C THR A 153 19.64 3.13 10.56
N SER A 154 20.56 3.90 9.97
CA SER A 154 20.32 4.77 8.83
C SER A 154 21.53 4.63 7.92
N ASP A 155 21.32 4.20 6.67
CA ASP A 155 22.43 3.89 5.76
C ASP A 155 23.27 5.13 5.39
N GLU A 156 22.65 6.31 5.37
CA GLU A 156 23.27 7.55 4.89
C GLU A 156 23.32 8.68 5.94
N GLY A 157 22.75 8.48 7.13
CA GLY A 157 22.63 9.53 8.14
C GLY A 157 21.85 10.76 7.64
N TRP A 158 22.19 11.94 8.18
CA TRP A 158 21.64 13.21 7.71
C TRP A 158 22.28 13.67 6.39
N LYS A 159 21.44 13.83 5.36
CA LYS A 159 21.86 14.34 4.05
C LYS A 159 21.58 15.83 3.92
N LYS A 160 22.44 16.56 3.22
CA LYS A 160 22.32 18.00 2.90
C LYS A 160 21.44 18.23 1.66
N ALA A 161 21.07 19.49 1.42
CA ALA A 161 20.18 19.89 0.31
C ALA A 161 20.79 19.65 -1.09
N ASP A 162 22.11 19.45 -1.19
CA ASP A 162 22.76 18.99 -2.42
C ASP A 162 22.25 17.61 -2.89
N ALA A 163 21.81 16.77 -1.95
CA ALA A 163 21.19 15.48 -2.17
C ALA A 163 19.65 15.54 -2.17
N ALA A 164 19.03 16.73 -2.27
CA ALA A 164 17.57 16.92 -2.18
C ALA A 164 16.78 16.07 -3.19
N GLY A 165 17.38 15.68 -4.32
CA GLY A 165 16.77 14.76 -5.29
C GLY A 165 16.37 13.40 -4.69
N GLY A 166 17.07 12.96 -3.64
CA GLY A 166 16.79 11.73 -2.90
C GLY A 166 15.87 11.88 -1.70
N PHE A 167 15.47 13.10 -1.33
CA PHE A 167 14.61 13.34 -0.17
C PHE A 167 13.17 12.94 -0.47
N SER A 168 12.37 12.69 0.57
CA SER A 168 10.91 12.65 0.44
C SER A 168 10.40 13.93 -0.22
N ALA A 169 9.65 13.80 -1.31
CA ALA A 169 9.15 14.95 -2.06
C ALA A 169 8.19 15.84 -1.24
N LEU A 170 7.35 15.22 -0.40
CA LEU A 170 6.45 15.93 0.49
C LEU A 170 7.22 16.64 1.60
N SER A 171 8.19 15.95 2.22
CA SER A 171 9.02 16.54 3.27
C SER A 171 9.91 17.66 2.74
N LEU A 172 10.53 17.51 1.57
CA LEU A 172 11.36 18.54 0.95
C LEU A 172 10.54 19.80 0.69
N SER A 173 9.36 19.66 0.11
CA SER A 173 8.49 20.79 -0.17
C SER A 173 7.99 21.48 1.10
N PHE A 174 7.66 20.70 2.13
CA PHE A 174 7.30 21.23 3.44
C PHE A 174 8.48 22.01 4.07
N ALA A 175 9.65 21.40 4.09
CA ALA A 175 10.85 21.99 4.68
C ALA A 175 11.30 23.26 3.95
N TYR A 176 11.23 23.28 2.62
CA TYR A 176 11.61 24.44 1.82
C TYR A 176 10.70 25.64 2.07
N GLU A 177 9.38 25.44 2.17
CA GLU A 177 8.46 26.54 2.47
C GLU A 177 8.69 27.09 3.89
N LEU A 178 8.97 26.23 4.87
CA LEU A 178 9.36 26.68 6.21
C LEU A 178 10.69 27.45 6.20
N TYR A 179 11.69 26.92 5.50
CA TYR A 179 13.01 27.56 5.39
C TYR A 179 12.90 28.98 4.83
N LYS A 180 12.16 29.13 3.73
CA LYS A 180 11.92 30.41 3.06
C LYS A 180 11.26 31.45 3.99
N GLU A 181 10.31 31.03 4.82
CA GLU A 181 9.49 31.93 5.63
C GLU A 181 10.04 32.19 7.05
N LEU A 182 10.89 31.29 7.55
CA LEU A 182 11.46 31.36 8.91
C LEU A 182 12.95 31.70 8.93
N ASP A 183 13.67 31.49 7.82
CA ASP A 183 15.12 31.69 7.70
C ASP A 183 15.95 30.97 8.78
N VAL A 184 15.61 29.70 9.03
CA VAL A 184 16.32 28.82 9.97
C VAL A 184 16.56 27.44 9.36
N PRO A 185 17.58 26.69 9.81
CA PRO A 185 17.81 25.33 9.34
C PRO A 185 16.59 24.43 9.58
N ILE A 186 16.24 23.58 8.63
CA ILE A 186 15.09 22.67 8.73
C ILE A 186 15.55 21.22 8.57
N GLY A 187 15.34 20.42 9.62
CA GLY A 187 15.60 18.99 9.67
C GLY A 187 14.33 18.16 9.52
N ILE A 188 14.40 17.10 8.73
CA ILE A 188 13.35 16.08 8.60
C ILE A 188 13.86 14.74 9.13
N LEU A 189 13.17 14.22 10.14
CA LEU A 189 13.34 12.85 10.64
C LEU A 189 12.32 11.94 9.94
N LEU A 190 12.72 11.29 8.84
CA LEU A 190 11.85 10.48 8.00
C LEU A 190 11.77 9.03 8.51
N SER A 191 10.55 8.61 8.84
CA SER A 191 10.20 7.23 9.18
C SER A 191 8.95 6.77 8.41
N ALA A 192 9.11 6.45 7.14
CA ALA A 192 8.02 5.99 6.27
C ALA A 192 8.30 4.61 5.64
N HIS A 193 7.25 3.88 5.25
CA HIS A 193 7.39 2.62 4.53
C HIS A 193 6.18 2.29 3.64
N SER A 194 6.44 1.94 2.38
CA SER A 194 5.41 1.62 1.36
C SER A 194 4.51 0.44 1.72
N ASN A 195 3.26 0.48 1.25
CA ASN A 195 2.27 -0.59 1.44
C ASN A 195 2.06 -1.01 2.91
N THR A 196 1.92 0.00 3.79
CA THR A 196 1.80 -0.19 5.23
C THR A 196 0.51 0.45 5.72
N ARG A 197 -0.22 -0.31 6.55
CA ARG A 197 -1.46 0.14 7.20
C ARG A 197 -1.13 0.99 8.43
N ILE A 198 -2.01 1.93 8.77
CA ILE A 198 -1.81 2.91 9.86
C ILE A 198 -1.50 2.26 11.22
N GLU A 199 -2.14 1.13 11.53
CA GLU A 199 -1.96 0.43 12.81
C GLU A 199 -0.51 -0.01 13.04
N ALA A 200 0.29 -0.25 11.99
CA ALA A 200 1.69 -0.65 12.14
C ALA A 200 2.59 0.47 12.68
N PHE A 201 2.23 1.73 12.42
CA PHE A 201 2.96 2.93 12.89
C PHE A 201 2.45 3.45 14.25
N THR A 202 1.41 2.82 14.80
CA THR A 202 0.73 3.27 16.01
C THR A 202 1.33 2.60 17.25
N GLN A 203 1.51 3.36 18.32
CA GLN A 203 1.96 2.82 19.61
C GLN A 203 0.95 1.78 20.16
N ARG A 204 1.47 0.67 20.69
CA ARG A 204 0.67 -0.41 21.27
C ARG A 204 -0.32 0.09 22.31
N GLU A 205 0.15 0.86 23.29
CA GLU A 205 -0.67 1.34 24.40
C GLU A 205 -1.88 2.13 23.90
N ALA A 206 -1.69 2.98 22.89
CA ALA A 206 -2.76 3.76 22.29
C ALA A 206 -3.82 2.90 21.56
N ILE A 207 -3.42 1.78 20.95
CA ILE A 207 -4.36 0.81 20.38
C ILE A 207 -5.15 0.11 21.50
N GLU A 208 -4.47 -0.38 22.52
CA GLU A 208 -5.09 -1.20 23.57
C GLU A 208 -6.14 -0.46 24.41
N VAL A 209 -5.96 0.86 24.59
CA VAL A 209 -6.90 1.71 25.33
C VAL A 209 -8.04 2.25 24.46
N HIS A 210 -7.92 2.19 23.13
CA HIS A 210 -8.93 2.76 22.24
C HIS A 210 -10.17 1.85 22.16
N PRO A 211 -11.37 2.33 22.53
CA PRO A 211 -12.56 1.47 22.68
C PRO A 211 -13.03 0.83 21.36
N LYS A 212 -12.74 1.47 20.22
CA LYS A 212 -13.13 0.98 18.88
C LYS A 212 -12.10 0.05 18.22
N LEU A 213 -10.95 -0.20 18.84
CA LEU A 213 -9.85 -0.98 18.24
C LEU A 213 -9.67 -2.36 18.89
N LYS A 214 -10.77 -2.97 19.37
CA LYS A 214 -10.74 -4.31 19.99
C LYS A 214 -10.07 -5.36 19.09
N GLY A 215 -10.34 -5.35 17.78
CA GLY A 215 -9.72 -6.30 16.85
C GLY A 215 -8.19 -6.15 16.77
N ASP A 216 -7.68 -4.92 16.66
CA ASP A 216 -6.24 -4.66 16.62
C ASP A 216 -5.58 -5.00 17.97
N LYS A 217 -6.26 -4.69 19.08
CA LYS A 217 -5.84 -5.06 20.45
C LYS A 217 -5.75 -6.57 20.65
N ASP A 218 -6.77 -7.31 20.22
CA ASP A 218 -6.80 -8.77 20.36
C ASP A 218 -5.66 -9.40 19.55
N LEU A 219 -5.43 -8.94 18.31
CA LEU A 219 -4.30 -9.39 17.48
C LEU A 219 -2.93 -9.13 18.14
N ILE A 220 -2.75 -8.00 18.82
CA ILE A 220 -1.51 -7.72 19.56
C ILE A 220 -1.37 -8.68 20.73
N ARG A 221 -2.43 -8.87 21.52
CA ARG A 221 -2.40 -9.69 22.74
C ARG A 221 -2.25 -11.18 22.46
N ASP A 222 -2.85 -11.68 21.39
CA ASP A 222 -2.67 -13.06 20.93
C ASP A 222 -1.21 -13.36 20.58
N ALA A 223 -0.46 -12.35 20.11
CA ALA A 223 0.97 -12.48 19.78
C ALA A 223 1.91 -12.25 20.97
N ASP A 224 1.39 -11.86 22.14
CA ASP A 224 2.20 -11.49 23.30
C ASP A 224 2.20 -12.60 24.37
N PRO A 225 3.24 -13.47 24.40
CA PRO A 225 3.36 -14.55 25.38
C PRO A 225 3.51 -14.06 26.83
N LEU A 226 3.72 -12.77 27.08
CA LEU A 226 3.73 -12.22 28.44
C LEU A 226 2.30 -12.10 29.01
N THR A 227 1.28 -12.08 28.15
CA THR A 227 -0.13 -12.02 28.56
C THR A 227 -0.74 -13.42 28.70
N ALA A 228 -1.78 -13.54 29.53
CA ALA A 228 -2.54 -14.80 29.64
C ALA A 228 -3.22 -15.19 28.31
N GLN A 229 -3.72 -14.20 27.57
CA GLN A 229 -4.32 -14.39 26.25
C GLN A 229 -3.30 -14.95 25.25
N GLY A 230 -2.13 -14.34 25.13
CA GLY A 230 -1.09 -14.81 24.23
C GLY A 230 -0.57 -16.21 24.58
N ARG A 231 -0.35 -16.52 25.88
CA ARG A 231 0.03 -17.89 26.28
C ARG A 231 -0.98 -18.93 25.79
N LYS A 232 -2.27 -18.69 26.01
CA LYS A 232 -3.35 -19.56 25.54
C LYS A 232 -3.36 -19.67 24.01
N ALA A 233 -3.13 -18.57 23.30
CA ALA A 233 -3.11 -18.57 21.83
C ALA A 233 -1.93 -19.37 21.27
N PHE A 234 -0.74 -19.29 21.89
CA PHE A 234 0.41 -20.11 21.52
C PHE A 234 0.22 -21.59 21.84
N GLU A 235 -0.35 -21.93 23.00
CA GLU A 235 -0.73 -23.32 23.35
C GLU A 235 -1.67 -23.92 22.30
N GLN A 236 -2.72 -23.16 21.92
CA GLN A 236 -3.64 -23.57 20.86
C GLN A 236 -2.93 -23.74 19.51
N TYR A 237 -2.07 -22.79 19.12
CA TYR A 237 -1.31 -22.88 17.88
C TYR A 237 -0.42 -24.14 17.83
N TYR A 238 0.27 -24.50 18.92
CA TYR A 238 1.09 -25.71 18.94
C TYR A 238 0.26 -26.99 18.86
N ALA A 239 -0.92 -27.02 19.49
CA ALA A 239 -1.84 -28.16 19.36
C ALA A 239 -2.38 -28.31 17.93
N GLU A 240 -2.80 -27.21 17.30
CA GLU A 240 -3.24 -27.19 15.90
C GLU A 240 -2.12 -27.56 14.94
N LEU A 241 -0.89 -27.09 15.20
CA LEU A 241 0.27 -27.39 14.37
C LEU A 241 0.58 -28.89 14.37
N LYS A 242 0.55 -29.53 15.55
CA LYS A 242 0.74 -30.97 15.67
C LYS A 242 -0.34 -31.75 14.89
N SER A 243 -1.60 -31.36 15.03
CA SER A 243 -2.69 -31.96 14.26
C SER A 243 -2.54 -31.75 12.75
N TRP A 244 -2.06 -30.57 12.34
CA TRP A 244 -1.77 -30.30 10.94
C TRP A 244 -0.63 -31.16 10.40
N GLU A 245 0.46 -31.38 11.16
CA GLU A 245 1.59 -32.22 10.75
C GLU A 245 1.14 -33.66 10.43
N ASP A 246 0.28 -34.23 11.29
CA ASP A 246 -0.27 -35.58 11.11
C ASP A 246 -1.07 -35.71 9.80
N VAL A 247 -1.87 -34.71 9.45
CA VAL A 247 -2.71 -34.74 8.22
C VAL A 247 -1.90 -34.34 6.98
N ALA A 248 -1.03 -33.35 7.10
CA ALA A 248 -0.29 -32.76 5.99
C ALA A 248 0.74 -33.72 5.39
N GLY A 249 1.46 -34.49 6.23
CA GLY A 249 2.43 -35.48 5.75
C GLY A 249 1.78 -36.53 4.84
N HIS A 250 0.72 -37.16 5.33
CA HIS A 250 -0.04 -38.16 4.57
C HIS A 250 -0.66 -37.61 3.28
N ALA A 251 -1.17 -36.36 3.31
CA ALA A 251 -1.71 -35.72 2.13
C ALA A 251 -0.61 -35.42 1.09
N ALA A 252 0.57 -34.95 1.52
CA ALA A 252 1.68 -34.62 0.64
C ALA A 252 2.23 -35.87 -0.09
N GLU A 253 2.47 -36.96 0.64
CA GLU A 253 2.97 -38.23 0.05
C GLU A 253 2.02 -38.80 -1.00
N LYS A 254 0.71 -38.69 -0.76
CA LYS A 254 -0.34 -39.16 -1.67
C LYS A 254 -0.66 -38.17 -2.80
N GLY A 255 0.08 -37.07 -2.89
CA GLY A 255 -0.12 -36.01 -3.89
C GLY A 255 -1.44 -35.24 -3.74
N GLY A 256 -2.09 -35.33 -2.58
CA GLY A 256 -3.34 -34.66 -2.27
C GLY A 256 -3.17 -33.20 -1.85
N LYS A 257 -4.30 -32.52 -1.63
CA LYS A 257 -4.30 -31.13 -1.16
C LYS A 257 -3.81 -31.05 0.29
N VAL A 258 -2.60 -30.54 0.47
CA VAL A 258 -2.03 -30.28 1.81
C VAL A 258 -2.87 -29.18 2.51
N PRO A 259 -3.41 -29.44 3.72
CA PRO A 259 -4.16 -28.45 4.47
C PRO A 259 -3.31 -27.20 4.76
N VAL A 260 -3.97 -26.07 4.99
CA VAL A 260 -3.28 -24.82 5.30
C VAL A 260 -2.65 -24.94 6.68
N ARG A 261 -1.34 -24.67 6.77
CA ARG A 261 -0.64 -24.63 8.05
C ARG A 261 -1.29 -23.58 8.97
N PRO A 262 -1.54 -23.90 10.25
CA PRO A 262 -2.01 -22.92 11.23
C PRO A 262 -1.15 -21.67 11.23
N LYS A 263 -1.78 -20.50 11.37
CA LYS A 263 -1.07 -19.22 11.41
C LYS A 263 -0.50 -19.01 12.81
N LEU A 264 0.65 -18.34 12.89
CA LEU A 264 1.16 -17.85 14.17
C LEU A 264 0.10 -16.97 14.86
N PRO A 265 -0.01 -17.03 16.20
CA PRO A 265 -0.96 -16.24 16.96
C PRO A 265 -0.89 -14.74 16.67
N GLY A 266 -2.05 -14.11 16.49
CA GLY A 266 -2.18 -12.67 16.34
C GLY A 266 -1.24 -12.08 15.28
N ILE A 267 -0.48 -11.06 15.67
CA ILE A 267 0.53 -10.40 14.83
C ILE A 267 1.89 -11.11 14.75
N ALA A 268 2.12 -12.24 15.43
CA ALA A 268 3.45 -12.86 15.55
C ALA A 268 4.05 -13.29 14.20
N GLY A 269 3.20 -13.66 13.23
CA GLY A 269 3.61 -13.98 11.86
C GLY A 269 3.42 -12.85 10.85
N MET A 270 3.03 -11.66 11.29
CA MET A 270 2.80 -10.52 10.41
C MET A 270 4.06 -9.67 10.34
N TRP A 271 4.50 -9.26 9.15
CA TRP A 271 5.61 -8.30 9.01
C TRP A 271 5.17 -6.83 9.10
N ARG A 272 3.87 -6.55 8.98
CA ARG A 272 3.31 -5.20 9.09
C ARG A 272 2.08 -5.18 10.00
N GLY A 273 2.12 -6.01 11.04
CA GLY A 273 1.04 -6.06 12.02
C GLY A 273 0.96 -4.75 12.83
N PRO A 274 -0.17 -4.50 13.51
CA PRO A 274 -0.28 -3.45 14.52
C PRO A 274 0.99 -3.27 15.37
N SER A 275 1.38 -2.00 15.58
CA SER A 275 2.57 -1.55 16.33
C SER A 275 3.95 -1.96 15.82
N GLN A 276 4.10 -2.83 14.81
CA GLN A 276 5.42 -3.39 14.54
C GLN A 276 6.44 -2.40 13.97
N PHE A 277 6.01 -1.44 13.16
CA PHE A 277 6.88 -0.38 12.64
C PHE A 277 7.04 0.76 13.63
N PHE A 278 6.04 1.01 14.48
CA PHE A 278 6.26 1.86 15.64
C PHE A 278 7.43 1.31 16.47
N ASN A 279 7.37 0.03 16.82
CA ASN A 279 8.37 -0.65 17.63
C ASN A 279 9.76 -0.69 17.00
N GLY A 280 9.87 -1.09 15.74
CA GLY A 280 11.17 -1.29 15.09
C GLY A 280 11.79 -0.04 14.47
N LYS A 281 10.97 0.96 14.11
CA LYS A 281 11.40 2.09 13.27
C LYS A 281 11.17 3.46 13.91
N ILE A 282 10.16 3.61 14.78
CA ILE A 282 9.82 4.90 15.40
C ILE A 282 10.35 4.98 16.84
N ALA A 283 10.13 3.95 17.66
CA ALA A 283 10.60 3.92 19.04
C ALA A 283 12.11 4.18 19.19
N PRO A 284 13.01 3.68 18.31
CA PRO A 284 14.44 3.96 18.42
C PRO A 284 14.86 5.42 18.24
N VAL A 285 14.01 6.26 17.62
CA VAL A 285 14.30 7.69 17.43
C VAL A 285 13.63 8.58 18.47
N ILE A 286 12.80 8.01 19.34
CA ILE A 286 12.23 8.72 20.48
C ILE A 286 13.28 8.70 21.60
N PRO A 287 13.60 9.84 22.24
CA PRO A 287 12.83 11.10 22.23
C PRO A 287 13.50 12.25 21.44
N TYR A 288 13.98 12.06 20.20
CA TYR A 288 14.62 13.15 19.43
C TYR A 288 13.77 14.41 19.45
N GLY A 289 14.41 15.56 19.68
CA GLY A 289 13.72 16.84 19.72
C GLY A 289 13.06 17.14 18.37
N ILE A 290 11.74 17.37 18.38
CA ILE A 290 10.95 17.74 17.20
C ILE A 290 9.97 18.86 17.55
N ARG A 291 9.54 19.61 16.54
CA ARG A 291 8.46 20.61 16.64
C ARG A 291 7.07 19.99 16.50
N GLY A 292 6.93 19.00 15.62
CA GLY A 292 5.67 18.35 15.29
C GLY A 292 5.85 17.25 14.25
N ALA A 293 4.73 16.73 13.73
CA ALA A 293 4.71 15.62 12.80
C ALA A 293 3.91 15.91 11.52
N ILE A 294 4.40 15.39 10.39
CA ILE A 294 3.68 15.36 9.11
C ILE A 294 3.36 13.93 8.66
N TRP A 295 2.18 13.72 8.08
CA TRP A 295 1.65 12.38 7.78
C TRP A 295 1.02 12.26 6.39
N CYS A 296 1.43 11.23 5.64
CA CYS A 296 0.80 10.88 4.36
C CYS A 296 0.56 9.37 4.25
N GLN A 297 -0.68 8.95 4.58
CA GLN A 297 -1.11 7.56 4.53
C GLN A 297 -2.62 7.46 4.32
N GLY A 298 -3.06 6.29 3.85
CA GLY A 298 -4.48 5.93 3.74
C GLY A 298 -4.73 4.86 2.69
N THR A 299 -3.80 4.66 1.74
CA THR A 299 -4.00 3.74 0.62
C THR A 299 -4.20 2.30 1.05
N SER A 300 -3.35 1.80 1.96
CA SER A 300 -3.45 0.41 2.43
C SER A 300 -4.66 0.18 3.37
N ASN A 301 -5.33 1.26 3.79
CA ASN A 301 -6.56 1.27 4.60
C ASN A 301 -7.77 1.79 3.82
N SER A 302 -7.68 1.91 2.49
CA SER A 302 -8.74 2.54 1.69
C SER A 302 -10.10 1.84 1.77
N GLY A 303 -10.13 0.56 2.16
CA GLY A 303 -11.36 -0.22 2.38
C GLY A 303 -11.73 -0.39 3.86
N ASP A 304 -11.14 0.36 4.78
CA ASP A 304 -11.40 0.20 6.22
C ASP A 304 -12.75 0.80 6.67
N GLY A 305 -13.32 1.74 5.91
CA GLY A 305 -14.49 2.48 6.35
C GLY A 305 -14.20 3.28 7.64
N ARG A 306 -15.21 3.42 8.51
CA ARG A 306 -15.15 4.32 9.67
C ARG A 306 -14.09 3.96 10.71
N ILE A 307 -13.61 2.72 10.78
CA ILE A 307 -12.57 2.33 11.75
C ILE A 307 -11.26 3.08 11.53
N TYR A 308 -11.00 3.60 10.32
CA TYR A 308 -9.80 4.38 10.06
C TYR A 308 -9.71 5.66 10.91
N ALA A 309 -10.82 6.29 11.24
CA ALA A 309 -10.83 7.45 12.15
C ALA A 309 -10.34 7.07 13.56
N ALA A 310 -10.78 5.93 14.09
CA ALA A 310 -10.30 5.40 15.37
C ALA A 310 -8.80 5.08 15.34
N ARG A 311 -8.29 4.59 14.21
CA ARG A 311 -6.86 4.33 14.04
C ARG A 311 -6.04 5.62 13.94
N MET A 312 -6.58 6.68 13.34
CA MET A 312 -5.95 8.01 13.39
C MET A 312 -5.93 8.58 14.81
N GLU A 313 -7.03 8.45 15.57
CA GLU A 313 -7.10 8.83 16.99
C GLU A 313 -5.99 8.13 17.80
N ALA A 314 -5.85 6.81 17.64
CA ALA A 314 -4.80 6.03 18.29
C ALA A 314 -3.39 6.40 17.81
N LEU A 315 -3.18 6.64 16.51
CA LEU A 315 -1.87 7.05 15.96
C LEU A 315 -1.36 8.32 16.62
N ILE A 316 -2.17 9.38 16.60
CA ILE A 316 -1.78 10.69 17.11
C ILE A 316 -1.60 10.64 18.63
N LYS A 317 -2.54 10.00 19.34
CA LYS A 317 -2.41 9.81 20.79
C LYS A 317 -1.11 9.07 21.13
N GLY A 318 -0.83 7.98 20.43
CA GLY A 318 0.38 7.18 20.66
C GLY A 318 1.66 7.96 20.40
N TRP A 319 1.73 8.78 19.35
CA TRP A 319 2.92 9.60 19.13
C TRP A 319 3.05 10.71 20.16
N ARG A 320 1.95 11.37 20.53
CA ARG A 320 1.93 12.40 21.59
C ARG A 320 2.41 11.83 22.92
N ASP A 321 1.91 10.65 23.30
CA ASP A 321 2.30 9.96 24.53
C ASP A 321 3.78 9.56 24.49
N ALA A 322 4.23 8.94 23.39
CA ALA A 322 5.59 8.43 23.27
C ALA A 322 6.67 9.53 23.26
N TRP A 323 6.40 10.68 22.63
CA TRP A 323 7.29 11.84 22.70
C TRP A 323 7.11 12.69 23.97
N GLY A 324 6.07 12.44 24.77
CA GLY A 324 5.72 13.30 25.90
C GLY A 324 5.23 14.70 25.49
N MET A 325 4.59 14.79 24.32
CA MET A 325 4.11 16.04 23.72
C MET A 325 2.57 15.98 23.53
N PRO A 326 1.76 16.23 24.58
CA PRO A 326 0.29 16.10 24.50
C PRO A 326 -0.36 17.05 23.48
N GLU A 327 0.30 18.16 23.17
CA GLU A 327 -0.14 19.17 22.23
C GLU A 327 0.62 19.12 20.90
N MET A 328 1.36 18.03 20.61
CA MET A 328 2.18 17.91 19.38
C MET A 328 1.36 18.29 18.13
N PRO A 329 1.83 19.27 17.34
CA PRO A 329 1.26 19.59 16.03
C PRO A 329 1.31 18.37 15.11
N PHE A 330 0.20 18.09 14.44
CA PHE A 330 0.08 16.97 13.50
C PHE A 330 -0.62 17.41 12.21
N TYR A 331 0.11 17.42 11.10
CA TYR A 331 -0.42 17.83 9.80
C TYR A 331 -0.44 16.67 8.84
N PHE A 332 -1.59 16.42 8.20
CA PHE A 332 -1.73 15.29 7.30
C PHE A 332 -2.38 15.66 5.98
N THR A 333 -2.08 14.86 4.97
CA THR A 333 -2.74 14.97 3.67
C THR A 333 -4.02 14.13 3.64
N GLN A 334 -5.14 14.76 3.28
CA GLN A 334 -6.34 14.04 2.90
C GLN A 334 -6.01 13.18 1.67
N MET A 335 -6.53 11.96 1.59
CA MET A 335 -6.20 11.00 0.56
C MET A 335 -6.36 11.59 -0.84
N GLN A 336 -5.38 11.35 -1.73
CA GLN A 336 -5.48 11.78 -3.12
C GLN A 336 -6.66 11.11 -3.82
N CYS A 337 -7.12 11.70 -4.91
CA CYS A 337 -8.09 11.04 -5.77
C CYS A 337 -7.39 9.96 -6.62
N TYR A 338 -8.09 8.87 -6.94
CA TYR A 338 -7.54 7.73 -7.68
C TYR A 338 -8.67 6.88 -8.25
N GLY A 339 -8.56 6.50 -9.52
CA GLY A 339 -9.55 5.66 -10.20
C GLY A 339 -10.10 6.32 -11.47
N SER A 340 -11.37 6.04 -11.79
CA SER A 340 -12.09 6.66 -12.90
C SER A 340 -12.78 7.95 -12.46
N PRO A 341 -12.90 8.96 -13.34
CA PRO A 341 -13.72 10.16 -13.12
C PRO A 341 -15.22 9.86 -13.31
N ASP A 342 -15.69 8.74 -12.75
CA ASP A 342 -17.10 8.39 -12.72
C ASP A 342 -17.72 8.96 -11.44
N PRO A 343 -18.74 9.84 -11.53
CA PRO A 343 -19.39 10.41 -10.35
C PRO A 343 -20.07 9.37 -9.45
N ASN A 344 -20.36 8.16 -9.95
CA ASN A 344 -20.96 7.07 -9.16
C ASN A 344 -19.93 6.09 -8.58
N ASN A 345 -18.65 6.22 -8.96
CA ASN A 345 -17.57 5.45 -8.36
C ASN A 345 -17.10 6.18 -7.10
N VAL A 346 -17.24 5.60 -5.90
CA VAL A 346 -16.80 6.24 -4.65
C VAL A 346 -15.28 6.20 -4.53
N GLY A 347 -14.64 5.06 -4.83
CA GLY A 347 -13.18 4.89 -4.73
C GLY A 347 -12.61 5.41 -3.41
N PHE A 348 -11.65 6.33 -3.46
CA PHE A 348 -11.06 6.94 -2.25
C PHE A 348 -11.90 8.07 -1.63
N ALA A 349 -13.13 8.33 -2.07
CA ALA A 349 -14.00 9.31 -1.42
C ALA A 349 -14.35 8.91 0.02
N ASP A 350 -14.56 7.62 0.29
CA ASP A 350 -14.82 7.11 1.65
C ASP A 350 -13.68 7.45 2.60
N ILE A 351 -12.45 7.05 2.28
CA ILE A 351 -11.30 7.31 3.15
C ILE A 351 -11.04 8.81 3.34
N ARG A 352 -11.29 9.64 2.31
CA ARG A 352 -11.23 11.12 2.43
C ARG A 352 -12.27 11.65 3.40
N GLN A 353 -13.48 11.11 3.36
CA GLN A 353 -14.56 11.49 4.25
C GLN A 353 -14.32 10.99 5.69
N VAL A 354 -13.74 9.79 5.86
CA VAL A 354 -13.34 9.31 7.20
C VAL A 354 -12.24 10.20 7.78
N GLN A 355 -11.25 10.58 6.98
CA GLN A 355 -10.20 11.53 7.37
C GLN A 355 -10.76 12.91 7.75
N TYR A 356 -11.75 13.39 6.99
CA TYR A 356 -12.43 14.64 7.29
C TYR A 356 -13.25 14.56 8.58
N LYS A 357 -13.99 13.46 8.79
CA LYS A 357 -14.71 13.18 10.03
C LYS A 357 -13.76 13.13 11.23
N PHE A 358 -12.63 12.44 11.08
CA PHE A 358 -11.57 12.42 12.08
C PHE A 358 -11.09 13.84 12.39
N PHE A 359 -10.75 14.62 11.36
CA PHE A 359 -10.28 15.99 11.49
C PHE A 359 -11.29 16.87 12.25
N GLN A 360 -12.56 16.86 11.85
CA GLN A 360 -13.64 17.63 12.49
C GLN A 360 -13.75 17.36 13.99
N ASN A 361 -13.56 16.10 14.40
CA ASN A 361 -13.64 15.69 15.80
C ASN A 361 -12.35 15.95 16.60
N ASN A 362 -11.21 16.19 15.94
CA ASN A 362 -9.89 16.19 16.57
C ASN A 362 -9.01 17.40 16.18
N ARG A 363 -9.60 18.56 15.90
CA ARG A 363 -8.91 19.73 15.29
C ARG A 363 -7.79 20.37 16.11
N LYS A 364 -7.74 20.13 17.43
CA LYS A 364 -6.75 20.78 18.28
C LYS A 364 -5.33 20.32 17.91
N ASN A 365 -4.54 21.26 17.40
CA ASN A 365 -3.19 21.06 16.85
C ASN A 365 -3.14 19.96 15.77
N VAL A 366 -4.23 19.82 15.01
CA VAL A 366 -4.33 18.93 13.86
C VAL A 366 -4.75 19.74 12.64
N GLY A 367 -4.05 19.56 11.53
CA GLY A 367 -4.37 20.19 10.24
C GLY A 367 -4.52 19.16 9.13
N MET A 368 -5.49 19.38 8.25
CA MET A 368 -5.74 18.52 7.10
C MET A 368 -5.54 19.30 5.80
N VAL A 369 -4.73 18.75 4.89
CA VAL A 369 -4.50 19.28 3.55
C VAL A 369 -5.41 18.58 2.54
N VAL A 370 -6.35 19.33 1.96
CA VAL A 370 -7.22 18.85 0.89
C VAL A 370 -6.43 18.68 -0.41
N GLN A 371 -6.72 17.59 -1.13
CA GLN A 371 -6.03 17.21 -2.37
C GLN A 371 -6.97 16.92 -3.55
N SER A 372 -8.29 17.17 -3.43
CA SER A 372 -9.26 16.83 -4.47
C SER A 372 -9.01 17.58 -5.78
N ASP A 373 -8.43 18.77 -5.71
CA ASP A 373 -8.05 19.62 -6.84
C ASP A 373 -6.74 19.23 -7.53
N LEU A 374 -5.97 18.29 -6.96
CA LEU A 374 -4.62 17.95 -7.44
C LEU A 374 -4.61 16.82 -8.48
N ASN A 375 -5.73 16.14 -8.71
CA ASN A 375 -5.75 14.83 -9.41
C ASN A 375 -5.98 14.86 -10.92
N SER A 376 -5.85 16.01 -11.57
CA SER A 376 -5.82 16.10 -13.03
C SER A 376 -4.48 15.64 -13.65
N ALA A 377 -3.56 15.08 -12.84
CA ALA A 377 -2.15 14.86 -13.18
C ALA A 377 -1.81 13.49 -13.77
N ARG A 378 -2.64 12.48 -13.50
CA ARG A 378 -2.56 11.07 -13.94
C ARG A 378 -3.55 10.30 -13.05
N PRO A 379 -4.87 10.39 -13.32
CA PRO A 379 -5.90 9.86 -12.40
C PRO A 379 -5.81 8.34 -12.17
N GLN A 380 -5.10 7.62 -13.04
CA GLN A 380 -4.83 6.18 -12.93
C GLN A 380 -3.60 5.83 -12.08
N GLY A 381 -2.84 6.83 -11.58
CA GLY A 381 -1.64 6.62 -10.77
C GLY A 381 -1.93 6.76 -9.28
N ILE A 382 -1.89 5.65 -8.54
CA ILE A 382 -2.02 5.66 -7.07
C ILE A 382 -0.90 6.47 -6.38
N HIS A 383 0.22 6.67 -7.09
CA HIS A 383 1.31 7.57 -6.74
C HIS A 383 1.23 8.84 -7.59
N TYR A 384 0.59 9.88 -7.06
CA TYR A 384 0.39 11.14 -7.76
C TYR A 384 1.71 11.92 -7.92
N PHE A 385 1.90 12.57 -9.07
CA PHE A 385 3.16 13.26 -9.40
C PHE A 385 3.35 14.56 -8.62
N ASN A 386 2.26 15.29 -8.35
CA ASN A 386 2.30 16.58 -7.67
C ASN A 386 2.40 16.44 -6.15
N LYS A 387 3.63 16.30 -5.64
CA LYS A 387 3.92 16.30 -4.20
C LYS A 387 4.38 17.67 -3.67
N LEU A 388 4.56 18.63 -4.56
CA LEU A 388 4.98 20.00 -4.24
C LEU A 388 3.86 20.73 -3.50
N HIS A 389 2.71 20.94 -4.14
CA HIS A 389 1.62 21.71 -3.53
C HIS A 389 1.09 21.15 -2.20
N PRO A 390 0.90 19.82 -2.01
CA PRO A 390 0.47 19.33 -0.70
C PRO A 390 1.54 19.49 0.39
N GLY A 391 2.84 19.41 0.05
CA GLY A 391 3.93 19.73 0.98
C GLY A 391 3.91 21.21 1.41
N MET A 392 3.79 22.13 0.44
CA MET A 392 3.64 23.57 0.70
C MET A 392 2.40 23.85 1.58
N ARG A 393 1.26 23.21 1.29
CA ARG A 393 0.02 23.38 2.07
C ARG A 393 0.17 22.88 3.51
N MET A 394 0.92 21.80 3.76
CA MET A 394 1.25 21.38 5.13
C MET A 394 2.12 22.41 5.85
N ALA A 395 3.06 23.05 5.16
CA ALA A 395 3.88 24.11 5.75
C ALA A 395 3.05 25.35 6.09
N ARG A 396 2.06 25.71 5.28
CA ARG A 396 1.13 26.82 5.60
C ARG A 396 0.36 26.58 6.90
N TRP A 397 -0.04 25.33 7.18
CA TRP A 397 -0.62 24.97 8.48
C TRP A 397 0.34 25.26 9.62
N ALA A 398 1.60 24.81 9.52
CA ALA A 398 2.61 25.06 10.53
C ALA A 398 2.91 26.55 10.71
N LEU A 399 3.11 27.30 9.61
CA LEU A 399 3.35 28.74 9.62
C LEU A 399 2.24 29.51 10.35
N ALA A 400 0.98 29.17 10.07
CA ALA A 400 -0.15 29.85 10.69
C ALA A 400 -0.40 29.43 12.14
N LYS A 401 -0.23 28.15 12.47
CA LYS A 401 -0.62 27.60 13.80
C LYS A 401 0.50 27.54 14.82
N ASP A 402 1.73 27.33 14.37
CA ASP A 402 2.89 27.15 15.25
C ASP A 402 3.82 28.37 15.24
N TYR A 403 3.83 29.15 14.15
CA TYR A 403 4.72 30.30 13.99
C TYR A 403 3.99 31.66 13.89
N GLY A 404 2.66 31.67 14.06
CA GLY A 404 1.88 32.91 14.16
C GLY A 404 1.82 33.77 12.90
N LYS A 405 2.11 33.21 11.71
CA LYS A 405 2.02 33.94 10.44
C LYS A 405 0.55 34.15 10.06
N ASP A 406 0.18 35.39 9.74
CA ASP A 406 -1.17 35.71 9.24
C ASP A 406 -1.29 35.37 7.75
N ILE A 407 -1.55 34.09 7.46
CA ILE A 407 -1.68 33.57 6.09
C ILE A 407 -2.87 32.63 5.98
N ALA A 408 -3.44 32.55 4.78
CA ALA A 408 -4.38 31.48 4.45
C ALA A 408 -3.67 30.13 4.44
N TYR A 409 -4.17 29.20 5.27
CA TYR A 409 -3.58 27.87 5.48
C TYR A 409 -4.52 26.70 5.16
N THR A 410 -5.81 26.96 4.96
CA THR A 410 -6.80 25.94 4.60
C THR A 410 -7.86 26.52 3.65
N GLY A 411 -8.55 25.64 2.92
CA GLY A 411 -9.69 26.00 2.10
C GLY A 411 -11.01 25.98 2.89
N PRO A 412 -12.16 26.27 2.24
CA PRO A 412 -13.46 26.23 2.89
C PRO A 412 -13.73 24.88 3.56
N ILE A 413 -13.99 24.91 4.85
CA ILE A 413 -14.34 23.74 5.64
C ILE A 413 -15.86 23.68 5.76
N TYR A 414 -16.47 22.62 5.25
CA TYR A 414 -17.92 22.39 5.34
C TYR A 414 -18.38 22.43 6.81
N SER A 415 -19.52 23.07 7.10
CA SER A 415 -20.06 23.17 8.46
C SER A 415 -21.49 22.62 8.61
N GLY A 416 -22.22 22.48 7.51
CA GLY A 416 -23.60 22.00 7.54
C GLY A 416 -24.37 22.33 6.28
N TYR A 417 -25.61 21.87 6.20
CA TYR A 417 -26.57 22.33 5.20
C TYR A 417 -27.96 22.50 5.81
N GLN A 418 -28.79 23.33 5.15
CA GLN A 418 -30.21 23.50 5.44
C GLN A 418 -31.03 23.27 4.18
N VAL A 419 -32.12 22.50 4.28
CA VAL A 419 -33.09 22.32 3.19
C VAL A 419 -34.20 23.37 3.33
N LYS A 420 -34.47 24.10 2.24
CA LYS A 420 -35.58 25.06 2.11
C LYS A 420 -36.39 24.72 0.86
N GLY A 421 -37.45 23.94 1.03
CA GLY A 421 -38.21 23.40 -0.11
C GLY A 421 -37.31 22.53 -1.00
N ARG A 422 -37.05 22.99 -2.22
CA ARG A 422 -36.17 22.31 -3.19
C ARG A 422 -34.71 22.78 -3.17
N GLU A 423 -34.41 23.83 -2.41
CA GLU A 423 -33.08 24.40 -2.31
C GLU A 423 -32.33 23.81 -1.11
N VAL A 424 -31.04 23.54 -1.30
CA VAL A 424 -30.14 23.17 -0.21
C VAL A 424 -29.08 24.25 -0.06
N ILE A 425 -29.05 24.90 1.09
CA ILE A 425 -28.07 25.93 1.44
C ILE A 425 -26.93 25.25 2.20
N VAL A 426 -25.74 25.23 1.60
CA VAL A 426 -24.51 24.66 2.17
C VAL A 426 -23.70 25.77 2.83
N SER A 427 -23.27 25.53 4.06
CA SER A 427 -22.51 26.46 4.89
C SER A 427 -21.07 25.98 5.11
N PHE A 428 -20.18 26.95 5.33
CA PHE A 428 -18.77 26.73 5.61
C PHE A 428 -18.33 27.50 6.87
N GLU A 429 -17.23 27.09 7.47
CA GLU A 429 -16.67 27.77 8.64
C GLU A 429 -16.10 29.14 8.25
N LYS A 430 -16.55 30.19 8.92
CA LYS A 430 -16.15 31.58 8.62
C LYS A 430 -14.64 31.80 8.59
N ALA A 431 -13.91 31.22 9.55
CA ALA A 431 -12.44 31.33 9.64
C ALA A 431 -11.68 30.61 8.50
N SER A 432 -12.34 29.72 7.75
CA SER A 432 -11.76 28.99 6.61
C SER A 432 -11.93 29.70 5.26
N LEU A 433 -12.72 30.79 5.24
CA LEU A 433 -13.10 31.48 4.01
C LEU A 433 -12.07 32.48 3.51
N PHE A 434 -11.19 33.00 4.35
CA PHE A 434 -10.13 33.97 3.98
C PHE A 434 -10.60 35.01 2.94
N GLY A 435 -11.72 35.69 3.23
CA GLY A 435 -12.32 36.71 2.37
C GLY A 435 -13.51 36.28 1.52
N GLY A 436 -13.85 34.99 1.48
CA GLY A 436 -15.09 34.48 0.87
C GLY A 436 -14.87 33.29 -0.08
N LEU A 437 -15.96 32.81 -0.68
CA LEU A 437 -15.95 31.72 -1.65
C LEU A 437 -15.73 32.22 -3.08
N VAL A 438 -15.07 31.41 -3.91
CA VAL A 438 -14.94 31.65 -5.36
C VAL A 438 -15.08 30.35 -6.13
N VAL A 439 -15.60 30.46 -7.36
CA VAL A 439 -15.35 29.45 -8.40
C VAL A 439 -13.93 29.69 -8.89
N GLY A 440 -13.12 28.64 -8.90
CA GLY A 440 -11.71 28.76 -9.28
C GLY A 440 -11.20 27.57 -10.04
N ASN A 441 -10.05 27.75 -10.68
CA ASN A 441 -9.40 26.73 -11.47
C ASN A 441 -7.90 26.71 -11.20
N LYS A 442 -7.39 25.50 -10.96
CA LYS A 442 -5.97 25.22 -10.75
C LYS A 442 -5.23 24.92 -12.06
N GLY A 443 -5.96 24.58 -13.09
CA GLY A 443 -5.46 23.94 -14.29
C GLY A 443 -5.51 22.43 -14.22
N MET A 444 -5.30 21.80 -15.37
CA MET A 444 -5.16 20.36 -15.47
C MET A 444 -3.69 19.99 -15.35
N ALA A 445 -3.35 18.99 -14.53
CA ALA A 445 -1.95 18.64 -14.36
C ALA A 445 -1.34 17.86 -15.53
N LYS A 446 -2.05 17.58 -16.61
CA LYS A 446 -1.42 17.30 -17.92
C LYS A 446 -0.68 18.52 -18.50
N ASP A 447 -1.13 19.72 -18.13
CA ASP A 447 -0.64 21.00 -18.63
C ASP A 447 0.38 21.63 -17.67
N TYR A 448 0.87 20.88 -16.67
CA TYR A 448 1.77 21.42 -15.62
C TYR A 448 3.09 21.96 -16.13
N ARG A 449 3.52 21.54 -17.32
CA ARG A 449 4.72 22.03 -17.98
C ARG A 449 4.49 23.32 -18.76
N GLU A 450 3.24 23.69 -18.99
CA GLU A 450 2.89 24.90 -19.71
C GLU A 450 2.79 26.06 -18.72
N PRO A 451 3.65 27.09 -18.85
CA PRO A 451 3.66 28.21 -17.94
C PRO A 451 2.28 28.85 -17.78
N GLY A 452 1.85 29.04 -16.54
CA GLY A 452 0.59 29.71 -16.22
C GLY A 452 -0.69 28.89 -16.42
N LYS A 453 -0.63 27.69 -17.02
CA LYS A 453 -1.80 26.80 -17.17
C LYS A 453 -2.08 25.94 -15.95
N PHE A 454 -1.07 25.64 -15.14
CA PHE A 454 -1.22 24.95 -13.85
C PHE A 454 -0.61 25.79 -12.74
N VAL A 455 -1.41 26.17 -11.75
CA VAL A 455 -1.07 27.24 -10.79
C VAL A 455 -1.38 26.85 -9.36
N GLU A 456 -0.59 27.28 -8.39
CA GLU A 456 -0.90 27.23 -6.94
C GLU A 456 -0.62 28.63 -6.37
N PRO A 457 -1.58 29.28 -5.69
CA PRO A 457 -2.95 28.84 -5.46
C PRO A 457 -3.83 28.87 -6.74
N ALA A 458 -5.04 28.33 -6.68
CA ALA A 458 -5.99 28.37 -7.80
C ALA A 458 -6.45 29.80 -8.12
N ARG A 459 -6.77 30.09 -9.38
CA ARG A 459 -7.23 31.41 -9.83
C ARG A 459 -8.76 31.46 -9.93
N PRO A 460 -9.42 32.59 -9.58
CA PRO A 460 -10.85 32.74 -9.78
C PRO A 460 -11.27 32.62 -11.26
N THR A 461 -12.38 31.95 -11.51
CA THR A 461 -13.04 31.84 -12.83
C THR A 461 -14.52 32.21 -12.71
N PRO A 462 -14.86 33.50 -12.55
CA PRO A 462 -16.21 33.95 -12.17
C PRO A 462 -17.30 33.63 -13.21
N ASN A 463 -16.92 33.34 -14.45
CA ASN A 463 -17.84 32.96 -15.52
C ASN A 463 -18.14 31.45 -15.55
N ASP A 464 -17.40 30.64 -14.80
CA ASP A 464 -17.63 29.20 -14.71
C ASP A 464 -18.75 28.89 -13.70
N SER A 465 -19.49 27.81 -13.96
CA SER A 465 -20.45 27.29 -12.98
C SER A 465 -19.78 26.35 -11.98
N LEU A 466 -20.27 26.31 -10.73
CA LEU A 466 -19.86 25.30 -9.77
C LEU A 466 -20.18 23.89 -10.27
N ASN A 467 -19.27 22.95 -10.03
CA ASN A 467 -19.40 21.56 -10.45
C ASN A 467 -19.34 20.58 -9.27
N HIS A 468 -19.56 19.30 -9.55
CA HIS A 468 -19.51 18.19 -8.58
C HIS A 468 -20.48 18.27 -7.40
N PHE A 469 -21.52 19.09 -7.46
CA PHE A 469 -22.63 19.06 -6.54
C PHE A 469 -23.70 18.04 -6.97
N ARG A 470 -24.20 17.28 -5.99
CA ARG A 470 -25.31 16.34 -6.18
C ARG A 470 -26.26 16.41 -5.00
N LEU A 471 -27.55 16.22 -5.26
CA LEU A 471 -28.59 16.11 -4.25
C LEU A 471 -29.13 14.68 -4.18
N CYS A 472 -29.50 14.25 -2.99
CA CYS A 472 -30.12 12.96 -2.73
C CYS A 472 -31.61 13.15 -2.44
N GLY A 473 -32.48 12.42 -3.12
CA GLY A 473 -33.91 12.40 -2.86
C GLY A 473 -34.32 11.34 -1.84
N ALA A 474 -35.62 11.28 -1.51
CA ALA A 474 -36.18 10.26 -0.61
C ALA A 474 -35.97 8.82 -1.10
N ASP A 475 -35.76 8.62 -2.40
CA ASP A 475 -35.42 7.34 -3.03
C ASP A 475 -33.96 6.91 -2.79
N LYS A 476 -33.19 7.71 -2.04
CA LYS A 476 -31.76 7.54 -1.74
C LYS A 476 -30.87 7.50 -2.99
N LYS A 477 -31.33 8.07 -4.11
CA LYS A 477 -30.53 8.20 -5.33
C LYS A 477 -29.91 9.58 -5.43
N TRP A 478 -28.66 9.60 -5.88
CA TRP A 478 -27.89 10.82 -6.08
C TRP A 478 -28.11 11.38 -7.50
N HIS A 479 -28.55 12.62 -7.61
CA HIS A 479 -28.74 13.33 -8.87
C HIS A 479 -27.79 14.52 -8.99
N ALA A 480 -27.31 14.82 -10.21
CA ALA A 480 -26.56 16.04 -10.48
C ALA A 480 -27.39 17.28 -10.09
N ALA A 481 -26.71 18.31 -9.59
CA ALA A 481 -27.34 19.52 -9.11
C ALA A 481 -26.59 20.76 -9.61
N GLU A 482 -27.35 21.82 -9.84
CA GLU A 482 -26.83 23.16 -10.08
C GLU A 482 -26.46 23.80 -8.74
N ALA A 483 -25.38 24.56 -8.71
CA ALA A 483 -24.89 25.21 -7.50
C ALA A 483 -24.43 26.64 -7.80
N LYS A 484 -24.74 27.58 -6.89
CA LYS A 484 -24.35 28.99 -6.99
C LYS A 484 -23.82 29.50 -5.65
N ILE A 485 -22.78 30.33 -5.71
CA ILE A 485 -22.27 31.03 -4.52
C ILE A 485 -23.21 32.20 -4.21
N VAL A 486 -23.71 32.27 -2.98
CA VAL A 486 -24.54 33.37 -2.47
C VAL A 486 -23.93 33.83 -1.14
N GLY A 487 -23.19 34.95 -1.20
CA GLY A 487 -22.36 35.41 -0.08
C GLY A 487 -21.32 34.36 0.32
N ASP A 488 -21.37 33.92 1.58
CA ASP A 488 -20.48 32.92 2.16
C ASP A 488 -21.06 31.49 2.11
N THR A 489 -22.17 31.29 1.39
CA THR A 489 -22.87 30.01 1.27
C THR A 489 -22.94 29.54 -0.18
N VAL A 490 -23.28 28.26 -0.38
CA VAL A 490 -23.59 27.71 -1.70
C VAL A 490 -25.04 27.23 -1.71
N VAL A 491 -25.84 27.74 -2.63
CA VAL A 491 -27.23 27.30 -2.86
C VAL A 491 -27.23 26.24 -3.95
N VAL A 492 -27.80 25.07 -3.67
CA VAL A 492 -27.79 23.88 -4.53
C VAL A 492 -29.23 23.46 -4.86
N THR A 493 -29.51 23.19 -6.13
CA THR A 493 -30.85 22.80 -6.62
C THR A 493 -30.77 21.71 -7.69
N SER A 494 -31.78 20.84 -7.77
CA SER A 494 -31.88 19.86 -8.86
C SER A 494 -33.33 19.68 -9.31
N GLY A 495 -33.60 19.79 -10.62
CA GLY A 495 -34.93 19.53 -11.18
C GLY A 495 -35.42 18.09 -11.00
N LYS A 496 -34.52 17.15 -10.69
CA LYS A 496 -34.84 15.74 -10.42
C LYS A 496 -35.12 15.43 -8.95
N VAL A 497 -34.90 16.38 -8.05
CA VAL A 497 -35.02 16.19 -6.60
C VAL A 497 -35.91 17.29 -6.01
N SER A 498 -37.19 16.97 -5.83
CA SER A 498 -38.18 17.92 -5.29
C SER A 498 -38.09 18.11 -3.77
N ALA A 499 -37.65 17.07 -3.04
CA ALA A 499 -37.46 17.06 -1.59
C ALA A 499 -36.09 16.46 -1.25
N PRO A 500 -35.03 17.28 -1.21
CA PRO A 500 -33.68 16.82 -0.90
C PRO A 500 -33.57 16.36 0.56
N ILE A 501 -32.96 15.19 0.78
CA ILE A 501 -32.58 14.68 2.10
C ILE A 501 -31.06 14.65 2.30
N GLY A 502 -30.30 15.01 1.27
CA GLY A 502 -28.85 14.95 1.30
C GLY A 502 -28.19 15.76 0.19
N VAL A 503 -26.92 16.08 0.43
CA VAL A 503 -26.06 16.86 -0.46
C VAL A 503 -24.64 16.31 -0.40
N GLN A 504 -23.97 16.33 -1.55
CA GLN A 504 -22.55 16.01 -1.64
C GLN A 504 -21.83 16.96 -2.59
N TYR A 505 -20.56 17.19 -2.29
CA TYR A 505 -19.60 17.92 -3.12
C TYR A 505 -18.32 17.11 -3.27
N ALA A 506 -17.88 16.89 -4.52
CA ALA A 506 -16.61 16.24 -4.86
C ALA A 506 -16.40 14.84 -4.21
N TYR A 507 -17.50 14.15 -3.89
CA TYR A 507 -17.50 12.81 -3.30
C TYR A 507 -17.62 11.73 -4.39
N SER A 508 -16.51 11.50 -5.09
CA SER A 508 -16.32 10.43 -6.08
C SER A 508 -14.84 10.11 -6.22
N ALA A 509 -14.47 8.95 -6.75
CA ALA A 509 -13.09 8.47 -6.83
C ALA A 509 -12.13 9.50 -7.42
N VAL A 510 -12.59 10.22 -8.45
CA VAL A 510 -11.89 11.34 -9.09
C VAL A 510 -12.91 12.46 -9.42
N PRO A 511 -13.07 13.46 -8.54
CA PRO A 511 -13.88 14.65 -8.81
C PRO A 511 -13.05 15.63 -9.65
N GLU A 512 -12.79 15.27 -10.91
CA GLU A 512 -11.89 16.00 -11.79
C GLU A 512 -12.28 17.48 -11.92
N ASN A 513 -11.34 18.39 -11.67
CA ASN A 513 -11.59 19.83 -11.69
C ASN A 513 -12.67 20.30 -10.70
N SER A 514 -12.75 19.72 -9.50
CA SER A 514 -13.55 20.27 -8.39
C SER A 514 -13.19 21.73 -8.13
N ASN A 515 -14.14 22.65 -8.31
CA ASN A 515 -13.85 24.06 -8.55
C ASN A 515 -14.32 25.04 -7.46
N LEU A 516 -14.70 24.57 -6.27
CA LEU A 516 -15.00 25.44 -5.13
C LEU A 516 -13.74 25.73 -4.30
N TYR A 517 -13.39 27.01 -4.20
CA TYR A 517 -12.23 27.51 -3.46
C TYR A 517 -12.63 28.66 -2.52
N ASN A 518 -11.73 29.03 -1.61
CA ASN A 518 -11.79 30.36 -1.00
C ASN A 518 -11.05 31.40 -1.86
N LYS A 519 -11.14 32.70 -1.50
CA LYS A 519 -10.43 33.78 -2.19
C LYS A 519 -8.90 33.67 -2.14
N ALA A 520 -8.35 32.90 -1.20
CA ALA A 520 -6.93 32.56 -1.17
C ALA A 520 -6.55 31.43 -2.15
N GLY A 521 -7.51 30.88 -2.89
CA GLY A 521 -7.33 29.83 -3.89
C GLY A 521 -6.99 28.46 -3.31
N LEU A 522 -7.43 28.17 -2.08
CA LEU A 522 -7.34 26.86 -1.42
C LEU A 522 -8.68 26.10 -1.52
N PRO A 523 -8.67 24.79 -1.85
CA PRO A 523 -9.87 24.05 -2.23
C PRO A 523 -10.76 23.70 -1.05
N ALA A 524 -12.07 23.70 -1.27
CA ALA A 524 -13.05 23.28 -0.27
C ALA A 524 -12.96 21.77 0.03
N THR A 525 -13.22 21.41 1.28
CA THR A 525 -13.26 20.00 1.71
C THR A 525 -14.40 19.24 1.02
N PRO A 526 -14.14 18.09 0.37
CA PRO A 526 -15.21 17.21 -0.11
C PRO A 526 -16.07 16.65 1.04
N PHE A 527 -17.36 16.45 0.78
CA PHE A 527 -18.31 15.89 1.75
C PHE A 527 -19.49 15.20 1.06
N ALA A 528 -20.15 14.28 1.77
CA ALA A 528 -21.41 13.66 1.41
C ALA A 528 -22.27 13.42 2.67
N MET A 529 -23.48 13.95 2.68
CA MET A 529 -24.34 13.95 3.86
C MET A 529 -25.76 13.55 3.49
N ILE A 530 -26.40 12.71 4.31
CA ILE A 530 -27.84 12.41 4.28
C ILE A 530 -28.37 12.59 5.70
N ASP A 531 -29.49 13.30 5.87
CA ASP A 531 -30.12 13.55 7.18
C ASP A 531 -29.14 14.06 8.24
N GLY A 532 -28.25 14.99 7.84
CA GLY A 532 -27.21 15.55 8.70
C GLY A 532 -26.08 14.58 9.11
N LYS A 533 -25.99 13.38 8.51
CA LYS A 533 -24.98 12.35 8.84
C LYS A 533 -24.07 12.03 7.65
N TYR A 534 -22.82 11.73 7.96
CA TYR A 534 -21.85 11.21 6.98
C TYR A 534 -22.24 9.81 6.51
N ILE A 535 -22.24 9.62 5.19
CA ILE A 535 -22.49 8.33 4.54
C ILE A 535 -21.19 7.65 4.12
N PHE A 536 -21.19 6.33 4.00
CA PHE A 536 -20.05 5.52 3.53
C PHE A 536 -20.56 4.33 2.72
N GLU A 537 -19.73 3.71 1.87
CA GLU A 537 -20.18 2.51 1.11
C GLU A 537 -20.51 1.32 2.02
N GLU A 538 -19.95 1.26 3.23
CA GLU A 538 -20.32 0.24 4.23
C GLU A 538 -21.77 0.36 4.72
N ASP A 539 -22.45 1.49 4.48
CA ASP A 539 -23.88 1.66 4.78
C ASP A 539 -24.79 1.03 3.69
N ASP A 540 -24.24 0.70 2.53
CA ASP A 540 -24.94 0.07 1.40
C ASP A 540 -24.78 -1.46 1.47
N LEU A 541 -25.77 -2.11 2.11
CA LEU A 541 -25.77 -3.55 2.34
C LEU A 541 -25.72 -4.37 1.03
N GLU A 542 -26.32 -3.87 -0.05
CA GLU A 542 -26.32 -4.55 -1.35
C GLU A 542 -24.92 -4.54 -1.97
N LYS A 543 -24.24 -3.38 -1.95
CA LYS A 543 -22.84 -3.29 -2.41
C LYS A 543 -21.91 -4.15 -1.57
N ALA A 544 -22.08 -4.14 -0.24
CA ALA A 544 -21.29 -4.97 0.66
C ALA A 544 -21.46 -6.47 0.35
N ALA A 545 -22.70 -6.92 0.13
CA ALA A 545 -23.01 -8.30 -0.25
C ALA A 545 -22.42 -8.67 -1.63
N ALA A 546 -22.54 -7.79 -2.61
CA ALA A 546 -21.98 -7.99 -3.96
C ALA A 546 -20.45 -8.11 -3.94
N LEU A 547 -19.77 -7.30 -3.11
CA LEU A 547 -18.32 -7.36 -2.94
C LEU A 547 -17.90 -8.71 -2.32
N LYS A 548 -18.60 -9.15 -1.27
CA LYS A 548 -18.38 -10.47 -0.64
C LYS A 548 -18.55 -11.61 -1.65
N ALA A 549 -19.61 -11.58 -2.46
CA ALA A 549 -19.86 -12.58 -3.49
C ALA A 549 -18.76 -12.60 -4.57
N LYS A 550 -18.31 -11.43 -5.05
CA LYS A 550 -17.25 -11.30 -6.06
C LYS A 550 -15.93 -11.96 -5.63
N TYR A 551 -15.59 -11.87 -4.35
CA TYR A 551 -14.35 -12.42 -3.80
C TYR A 551 -14.48 -13.83 -3.20
N ALA A 552 -15.70 -14.37 -3.08
CA ALA A 552 -15.96 -15.68 -2.49
C ALA A 552 -15.08 -16.79 -3.12
N GLN A 553 -14.92 -16.81 -4.44
CA GLN A 553 -14.04 -17.77 -5.14
C GLN A 553 -12.58 -17.78 -4.67
N TRP A 554 -12.12 -16.68 -4.05
CA TRP A 554 -10.77 -16.50 -3.56
C TRP A 554 -10.67 -16.63 -2.05
N THR A 555 -11.75 -16.32 -1.31
CA THR A 555 -11.73 -16.22 0.17
C THR A 555 -12.50 -17.31 0.89
N ASP A 556 -13.55 -17.86 0.29
CA ASP A 556 -14.40 -18.89 0.89
C ASP A 556 -13.76 -20.27 0.72
N PRO A 557 -13.24 -20.94 1.75
CA PRO A 557 -12.56 -22.24 1.65
C PRO A 557 -13.44 -23.32 0.98
N ASP A 558 -14.75 -23.20 1.08
CA ASP A 558 -15.74 -24.17 0.59
C ASP A 558 -16.26 -23.81 -0.81
N TYR A 559 -15.69 -22.78 -1.44
CA TYR A 559 -16.09 -22.37 -2.77
C TYR A 559 -16.01 -23.56 -3.77
N PRO A 560 -17.08 -23.80 -4.55
CA PRO A 560 -17.10 -24.82 -5.58
C PRO A 560 -15.94 -24.73 -6.58
N ILE A 561 -15.17 -25.80 -6.73
CA ILE A 561 -14.08 -25.93 -7.71
C ILE A 561 -14.30 -27.11 -8.65
N LEU A 562 -14.08 -26.89 -9.94
CA LEU A 562 -13.90 -27.97 -10.92
C LEU A 562 -12.67 -27.67 -11.77
N GLN A 563 -11.67 -28.53 -11.67
CA GLN A 563 -10.45 -28.46 -12.44
C GLN A 563 -10.24 -29.74 -13.23
N VAL A 564 -9.68 -29.60 -14.43
CA VAL A 564 -9.18 -30.68 -15.27
C VAL A 564 -7.67 -30.44 -15.44
N ALA A 565 -6.84 -31.50 -15.47
CA ALA A 565 -5.39 -31.35 -15.56
C ALA A 565 -4.96 -30.40 -16.69
N GLU A 566 -3.94 -29.56 -16.44
CA GLU A 566 -3.68 -28.34 -17.22
C GLU A 566 -3.42 -28.55 -18.72
N TYR A 567 -3.00 -29.75 -19.14
CA TYR A 567 -2.77 -30.11 -20.54
C TYR A 567 -4.04 -30.51 -21.31
N TYR A 568 -5.17 -30.74 -20.62
CA TYR A 568 -6.49 -30.85 -21.25
C TYR A 568 -7.00 -29.46 -21.64
N ARG A 569 -6.46 -28.93 -22.73
CA ARG A 569 -6.82 -27.65 -23.34
C ARG A 569 -7.13 -27.87 -24.81
N ASP A 570 -7.81 -26.90 -25.40
CA ASP A 570 -8.15 -26.95 -26.82
C ASP A 570 -6.88 -27.19 -27.63
N GLY A 571 -6.96 -28.16 -28.52
CA GLY A 571 -5.82 -28.58 -29.33
C GLY A 571 -5.00 -29.74 -28.78
N VAL A 572 -5.35 -30.33 -27.61
CA VAL A 572 -4.56 -31.42 -27.01
C VAL A 572 -4.41 -32.63 -27.93
N ILE A 573 -3.20 -33.22 -27.93
CA ILE A 573 -2.94 -34.53 -28.53
C ILE A 573 -2.84 -35.54 -27.39
N LEU A 574 -3.62 -36.64 -27.47
CA LEU A 574 -3.61 -37.72 -26.50
C LEU A 574 -2.89 -38.95 -27.06
N GLN A 575 -2.17 -39.66 -26.20
CA GLN A 575 -1.38 -40.83 -26.58
C GLN A 575 -2.27 -41.96 -27.12
N ARG A 576 -1.98 -42.41 -28.35
CA ARG A 576 -2.62 -43.55 -28.99
C ARG A 576 -2.17 -44.87 -28.38
N GLY A 577 -3.00 -45.91 -28.51
CA GLY A 577 -2.66 -47.26 -28.07
C GLY A 577 -2.58 -47.44 -26.55
N GLN A 578 -2.82 -46.40 -25.76
CA GLN A 578 -2.82 -46.42 -24.31
C GLN A 578 -4.18 -45.97 -23.76
N PRO A 579 -4.62 -46.48 -22.59
CA PRO A 579 -5.81 -45.99 -21.92
C PRO A 579 -5.73 -44.47 -21.67
N ILE A 580 -6.82 -43.76 -21.93
CA ILE A 580 -6.88 -42.30 -21.78
C ILE A 580 -7.39 -41.97 -20.39
N ARG A 581 -6.48 -41.55 -19.50
CA ARG A 581 -6.83 -41.15 -18.12
C ARG A 581 -7.11 -39.66 -18.02
N VAL A 582 -8.37 -39.28 -17.91
CA VAL A 582 -8.78 -37.89 -17.64
C VAL A 582 -8.91 -37.70 -16.14
N TRP A 583 -8.29 -36.64 -15.60
CA TRP A 583 -8.27 -36.40 -14.16
C TRP A 583 -8.20 -34.90 -13.84
N GLY A 584 -8.47 -34.58 -12.59
CA GLY A 584 -8.41 -33.23 -12.08
C GLY A 584 -8.84 -33.13 -10.62
N HIS A 585 -9.27 -31.94 -10.21
CA HIS A 585 -9.67 -31.65 -8.83
C HIS A 585 -11.11 -31.15 -8.75
N ALA A 586 -11.80 -31.49 -7.67
CA ALA A 586 -13.11 -30.95 -7.31
C ALA A 586 -13.34 -31.12 -5.79
N ASN A 587 -14.17 -30.27 -5.16
CA ASN A 587 -14.47 -30.41 -3.72
C ASN A 587 -14.87 -31.85 -3.38
N GLN A 588 -14.50 -32.34 -2.20
CA GLN A 588 -14.71 -33.72 -1.79
C GLN A 588 -16.17 -34.18 -1.99
N GLY A 589 -16.35 -35.38 -2.55
CA GLY A 589 -17.67 -36.01 -2.73
C GLY A 589 -18.50 -35.48 -3.89
N VAL A 590 -18.07 -34.39 -4.56
CA VAL A 590 -18.69 -33.89 -5.79
C VAL A 590 -18.68 -34.99 -6.84
N LYS A 591 -19.83 -35.24 -7.47
CA LYS A 591 -19.92 -36.13 -8.64
C LYS A 591 -19.53 -35.35 -9.89
N ILE A 592 -18.64 -35.95 -10.68
CA ILE A 592 -18.12 -35.45 -11.96
C ILE A 592 -18.49 -36.44 -13.06
N THR A 593 -19.16 -35.95 -14.09
CA THR A 593 -19.46 -36.71 -15.31
C THR A 593 -18.52 -36.24 -16.41
N VAL A 594 -17.78 -37.17 -16.98
CA VAL A 594 -16.78 -36.94 -18.02
C VAL A 594 -17.23 -37.65 -19.28
N ALA A 595 -17.40 -36.91 -20.37
CA ALA A 595 -17.73 -37.46 -21.68
C ALA A 595 -16.59 -37.22 -22.66
N LEU A 596 -16.11 -38.29 -23.29
CA LEU A 596 -15.07 -38.23 -24.31
C LEU A 596 -15.54 -39.02 -25.54
N ALA A 597 -15.70 -38.31 -26.66
CA ALA A 597 -16.08 -38.89 -27.95
C ALA A 597 -17.30 -39.85 -27.87
N GLY A 598 -18.39 -39.37 -27.24
CA GLY A 598 -19.67 -40.07 -27.14
C GLY A 598 -19.77 -41.11 -26.02
N LYS A 599 -18.68 -41.44 -25.31
CA LYS A 599 -18.71 -42.30 -24.11
C LYS A 599 -18.65 -41.43 -22.87
N SER A 600 -19.46 -41.77 -21.85
CA SER A 600 -19.52 -41.03 -20.58
C SER A 600 -19.17 -41.94 -19.40
N GLN A 601 -18.46 -41.40 -18.42
CA GLN A 601 -18.16 -42.02 -17.13
C GLN A 601 -18.45 -41.02 -16.01
N THR A 602 -18.89 -41.52 -14.85
CA THR A 602 -19.12 -40.68 -13.67
C THR A 602 -18.26 -41.17 -12.51
N VAL A 603 -17.65 -40.23 -11.80
CA VAL A 603 -16.78 -40.47 -10.64
C VAL A 603 -17.09 -39.47 -9.54
N LYS A 604 -16.81 -39.81 -8.28
CA LYS A 604 -16.81 -38.86 -7.17
C LYS A 604 -15.38 -38.44 -6.86
N SER A 605 -15.16 -37.17 -6.57
CA SER A 605 -13.89 -36.73 -5.99
C SER A 605 -13.65 -37.42 -4.65
N ASN A 606 -12.41 -37.86 -4.44
CA ASN A 606 -11.98 -38.51 -3.21
C ASN A 606 -11.78 -37.49 -2.07
N ASN A 607 -11.35 -37.98 -0.90
CA ASN A 607 -11.00 -37.17 0.26
C ASN A 607 -9.77 -36.25 0.03
N LEU A 608 -9.02 -36.44 -1.05
CA LEU A 608 -7.93 -35.57 -1.49
C LEU A 608 -8.38 -34.52 -2.51
N GLU A 609 -9.70 -34.37 -2.72
CA GLU A 609 -10.31 -33.51 -3.74
C GLU A 609 -9.90 -33.88 -5.18
N GLN A 610 -9.49 -35.12 -5.42
CA GLN A 610 -9.05 -35.61 -6.73
C GLN A 610 -10.09 -36.53 -7.37
N TRP A 611 -10.15 -36.50 -8.69
CA TRP A 611 -10.97 -37.43 -9.46
C TRP A 611 -10.22 -37.89 -10.70
N SER A 612 -10.48 -39.12 -11.14
CA SER A 612 -10.00 -39.61 -12.44
C SER A 612 -10.94 -40.66 -13.04
N VAL A 613 -11.04 -40.65 -14.35
CA VAL A 613 -11.74 -41.66 -15.16
C VAL A 613 -10.80 -42.16 -16.24
N THR A 614 -10.99 -43.40 -16.69
CA THR A 614 -10.14 -44.02 -17.71
C THR A 614 -10.98 -44.51 -18.86
N PHE A 615 -10.73 -43.98 -20.05
CA PHE A 615 -11.34 -44.45 -21.28
C PHE A 615 -10.45 -45.47 -22.00
N PRO A 616 -11.05 -46.41 -22.78
CA PRO A 616 -10.28 -47.35 -23.58
C PRO A 616 -9.30 -46.65 -24.54
N ALA A 617 -8.21 -47.35 -24.85
CA ALA A 617 -7.24 -46.90 -25.82
C ALA A 617 -7.88 -46.61 -27.19
N ARG A 618 -7.33 -45.63 -27.91
CA ARG A 618 -7.76 -45.25 -29.25
C ARG A 618 -6.62 -45.37 -30.25
N LYS A 619 -6.95 -45.73 -31.50
CA LYS A 619 -6.02 -45.67 -32.63
C LYS A 619 -5.73 -44.21 -33.00
N ALA A 620 -4.62 -43.97 -33.68
CA ALA A 620 -4.27 -42.65 -34.19
C ALA A 620 -5.43 -42.07 -35.03
N SER A 621 -5.71 -40.79 -34.86
CA SER A 621 -6.71 -40.09 -35.65
C SER A 621 -6.45 -38.58 -35.64
N ALA A 622 -6.42 -38.00 -36.84
CA ALA A 622 -6.45 -36.55 -37.05
C ALA A 622 -7.89 -35.98 -37.06
N LYS A 623 -8.92 -36.81 -36.84
CA LYS A 623 -10.30 -36.33 -36.69
C LYS A 623 -10.51 -35.79 -35.27
N PRO A 624 -10.91 -34.52 -35.10
CA PRO A 624 -11.04 -33.90 -33.79
C PRO A 624 -12.18 -34.53 -32.98
N ILE A 625 -11.94 -34.70 -31.68
CA ILE A 625 -12.96 -35.09 -30.69
C ILE A 625 -13.07 -34.02 -29.59
N THR A 626 -14.12 -34.12 -28.78
CA THR A 626 -14.40 -33.22 -27.66
C THR A 626 -14.42 -33.98 -26.34
N LEU A 627 -13.90 -33.34 -25.30
CA LEU A 627 -14.02 -33.74 -23.90
C LEU A 627 -14.95 -32.75 -23.20
N GLU A 628 -16.00 -33.26 -22.56
CA GLU A 628 -16.86 -32.50 -21.66
C GLU A 628 -16.71 -33.03 -20.24
N VAL A 629 -16.55 -32.13 -19.28
CA VAL A 629 -16.50 -32.42 -17.85
C VAL A 629 -17.57 -31.57 -17.18
N LYS A 630 -18.52 -32.21 -16.50
CA LYS A 630 -19.62 -31.54 -15.78
C LYS A 630 -19.60 -32.00 -14.34
N SER A 631 -19.83 -31.08 -13.40
CA SER A 631 -19.92 -31.40 -11.99
C SER A 631 -21.29 -31.05 -11.41
N THR A 632 -21.68 -31.76 -10.36
CA THR A 632 -23.00 -31.64 -9.71
C THR A 632 -23.26 -30.30 -9.03
N HIS A 633 -22.20 -29.54 -8.71
CA HIS A 633 -22.29 -28.17 -8.20
C HIS A 633 -22.28 -27.08 -9.31
N GLY A 634 -22.63 -27.44 -10.55
CA GLY A 634 -22.92 -26.48 -11.62
C GLY A 634 -21.73 -25.97 -12.44
N PHE A 635 -20.52 -26.49 -12.23
CA PHE A 635 -19.35 -26.12 -13.02
C PHE A 635 -19.17 -27.07 -14.21
N ASN A 636 -18.66 -26.55 -15.32
CA ASN A 636 -18.40 -27.32 -16.52
C ASN A 636 -17.10 -26.89 -17.20
N ARG A 637 -16.53 -27.83 -17.96
CA ARG A 637 -15.34 -27.61 -18.78
C ARG A 637 -15.50 -28.37 -20.09
N THR A 638 -15.31 -27.68 -21.20
CA THR A 638 -15.24 -28.28 -22.52
C THR A 638 -13.83 -28.09 -23.08
N VAL A 639 -13.28 -29.15 -23.64
CA VAL A 639 -12.00 -29.14 -24.36
C VAL A 639 -12.26 -29.65 -25.77
N LYS A 640 -11.95 -28.80 -26.75
CA LYS A 640 -12.26 -29.03 -28.17
C LYS A 640 -11.00 -29.41 -28.94
N ASP A 641 -11.19 -29.90 -30.15
CA ASP A 641 -10.10 -30.13 -31.10
C ASP A 641 -9.02 -31.07 -30.55
N ILE A 642 -9.45 -32.17 -29.92
CA ILE A 642 -8.56 -33.20 -29.38
C ILE A 642 -8.19 -34.17 -30.50
N LEU A 643 -6.90 -34.44 -30.70
CA LEU A 643 -6.42 -35.45 -31.63
C LEU A 643 -5.82 -36.66 -30.90
N ILE A 644 -5.74 -37.81 -31.57
CA ILE A 644 -5.11 -39.02 -31.02
C ILE A 644 -3.84 -39.34 -31.81
N GLY A 645 -2.69 -39.36 -31.13
CA GLY A 645 -1.38 -39.40 -31.76
C GLY A 645 -0.28 -39.93 -30.85
N ASP A 646 0.99 -39.74 -31.21
CA ASP A 646 2.11 -40.01 -30.31
C ASP A 646 2.42 -38.76 -29.49
N VAL A 647 2.60 -38.90 -28.18
CA VAL A 647 2.89 -37.78 -27.25
C VAL A 647 4.26 -37.97 -26.64
N TRP A 648 5.11 -36.97 -26.83
CA TRP A 648 6.48 -36.92 -26.34
C TRP A 648 6.57 -35.96 -25.16
N TYR A 649 7.38 -36.32 -24.16
CA TYR A 649 7.68 -35.45 -23.02
C TYR A 649 9.08 -34.87 -23.18
N LEU A 650 9.18 -33.54 -23.15
CA LEU A 650 10.41 -32.80 -23.35
C LEU A 650 10.71 -31.97 -22.10
N THR A 651 11.90 -32.17 -21.53
CA THR A 651 12.39 -31.46 -20.35
C THR A 651 13.87 -31.15 -20.52
N GLY A 652 14.31 -29.98 -20.07
CA GLY A 652 15.71 -29.56 -20.17
C GLY A 652 15.89 -28.06 -19.94
N SER A 653 16.98 -27.50 -20.48
CA SER A 653 17.29 -26.08 -20.31
C SER A 653 16.44 -25.18 -21.22
N THR A 654 16.51 -23.87 -20.99
CA THR A 654 15.81 -22.86 -21.80
C THR A 654 16.08 -22.94 -23.31
N GLN A 655 17.20 -23.55 -23.72
CA GLN A 655 17.59 -23.75 -25.12
C GLN A 655 16.58 -24.58 -25.92
N LEU A 656 15.83 -25.48 -25.27
CA LEU A 656 14.77 -26.26 -25.92
C LEU A 656 13.59 -25.40 -26.40
N THR A 657 13.47 -24.18 -25.88
CA THR A 657 12.32 -23.30 -26.10
C THR A 657 12.65 -21.96 -26.76
N SER A 658 13.94 -21.69 -26.99
CA SER A 658 14.42 -20.41 -27.54
C SER A 658 14.32 -20.33 -29.07
N GLU A 659 14.27 -21.47 -29.76
CA GLU A 659 14.24 -21.54 -31.24
C GLU A 659 12.87 -21.99 -31.77
N TRP A 660 12.35 -21.24 -32.73
CA TRP A 660 11.04 -21.45 -33.34
C TRP A 660 11.18 -22.16 -34.68
N ALA A 661 10.32 -23.15 -34.94
CA ALA A 661 10.30 -23.84 -36.24
C ALA A 661 10.05 -22.89 -37.43
N TYR A 662 9.41 -21.76 -37.16
CA TYR A 662 9.23 -20.65 -38.10
C TYR A 662 9.30 -19.34 -37.34
N ASP A 663 10.28 -18.49 -37.65
CA ASP A 663 10.35 -17.14 -37.09
C ASP A 663 9.48 -16.19 -37.90
N ARG A 664 8.31 -15.83 -37.35
CA ARG A 664 7.39 -14.86 -37.95
C ARG A 664 7.95 -13.43 -38.06
N ARG A 665 9.11 -13.14 -37.45
CA ARG A 665 9.79 -11.83 -37.57
C ARG A 665 10.61 -11.72 -38.85
N ASP A 666 10.96 -12.85 -39.45
CA ASP A 666 11.58 -12.92 -40.76
C ASP A 666 10.49 -12.89 -41.84
N LYS A 667 10.44 -11.79 -42.59
CA LYS A 667 9.43 -11.56 -43.64
C LYS A 667 9.71 -12.35 -44.93
N GLU A 668 10.89 -12.95 -45.06
CA GLU A 668 11.30 -13.70 -46.25
C GLU A 668 11.22 -15.23 -46.05
N ALA A 669 10.99 -15.68 -44.82
CA ALA A 669 10.90 -17.11 -44.51
C ALA A 669 9.68 -17.76 -45.19
N LYS A 670 9.93 -18.78 -46.02
CA LYS A 670 8.88 -19.61 -46.64
C LYS A 670 8.30 -20.58 -45.60
N LEU A 671 6.97 -20.77 -45.64
CA LEU A 671 6.31 -21.81 -44.87
C LEU A 671 6.85 -23.19 -45.29
N PRO A 672 7.11 -24.11 -44.35
CA PRO A 672 7.54 -25.45 -44.70
C PRO A 672 6.49 -26.20 -45.56
N ALA A 673 6.95 -26.89 -46.62
CA ALA A 673 6.08 -27.49 -47.64
C ALA A 673 5.32 -28.76 -47.17
N THR A 674 5.80 -29.44 -46.14
CA THR A 674 5.13 -30.57 -45.50
C THR A 674 4.96 -30.28 -44.04
N LEU A 675 3.71 -30.04 -43.61
CA LEU A 675 3.41 -29.83 -42.20
C LEU A 675 3.19 -31.19 -41.53
N PRO A 676 4.10 -31.66 -40.65
CA PRO A 676 3.74 -32.73 -39.74
C PRO A 676 2.58 -32.23 -38.84
N PHE A 677 1.65 -33.12 -38.48
CA PHE A 677 0.54 -32.81 -37.56
C PHE A 677 1.06 -32.63 -36.12
N VAL A 678 1.84 -31.58 -35.88
CA VAL A 678 2.54 -31.35 -34.60
C VAL A 678 1.78 -30.34 -33.77
N ARG A 679 1.61 -30.67 -32.49
CA ARG A 679 1.19 -29.68 -31.48
C ARG A 679 2.07 -29.76 -30.25
N GLU A 680 2.39 -28.61 -29.68
CA GLU A 680 3.25 -28.49 -28.51
C GLU A 680 2.52 -27.77 -27.38
N TYR A 681 2.37 -28.45 -26.24
CA TYR A 681 1.93 -27.89 -24.98
C TYR A 681 3.10 -27.25 -24.25
N ARG A 682 2.92 -26.00 -23.81
CA ARG A 682 3.91 -25.29 -23.00
C ARG A 682 3.30 -24.58 -21.81
N ARG A 683 4.08 -24.52 -20.75
CA ARG A 683 3.75 -23.77 -19.54
C ARG A 683 4.51 -22.44 -19.50
N ARG A 684 3.86 -21.32 -19.80
CA ARG A 684 4.47 -20.00 -19.61
C ARG A 684 4.52 -19.62 -18.14
N THR A 685 5.71 -19.64 -17.54
CA THR A 685 5.99 -19.10 -16.21
C THR A 685 6.31 -17.60 -16.30
N LYS A 686 5.35 -16.75 -16.70
CA LYS A 686 5.58 -15.30 -16.51
C LYS A 686 5.48 -14.97 -15.02
N THR A 687 6.61 -14.57 -14.45
CA THR A 687 6.70 -13.96 -13.12
C THR A 687 5.90 -12.66 -13.16
N SER A 688 4.78 -12.64 -12.45
CA SER A 688 4.06 -11.41 -12.16
C SER A 688 3.83 -11.37 -10.66
N SER A 689 4.32 -10.31 -10.04
CA SER A 689 4.05 -9.93 -8.66
C SER A 689 2.55 -9.65 -8.51
N PHE A 690 1.86 -10.44 -7.67
CA PHE A 690 0.44 -10.26 -7.40
C PHE A 690 0.16 -10.32 -5.90
N THR A 691 -0.91 -9.63 -5.49
CA THR A 691 -1.36 -9.47 -4.10
C THR A 691 -2.29 -10.57 -3.59
N THR A 692 -2.71 -11.51 -4.44
CA THR A 692 -3.52 -12.69 -4.05
C THR A 692 -2.63 -13.92 -3.78
N PRO A 693 -3.01 -14.81 -2.85
CA PRO A 693 -2.29 -16.06 -2.60
C PRO A 693 -2.13 -16.87 -3.90
N ARG A 694 -0.88 -17.14 -4.28
CA ARG A 694 -0.51 -17.78 -5.54
C ARG A 694 -1.22 -19.13 -5.73
N LYS A 695 -1.34 -19.90 -4.65
CA LYS A 695 -1.86 -21.28 -4.63
C LYS A 695 -3.32 -21.39 -5.10
N ARG A 696 -4.21 -20.48 -4.66
CA ARG A 696 -5.65 -20.58 -4.98
C ARG A 696 -6.00 -20.24 -6.43
N ARG A 697 -5.22 -19.37 -7.08
CA ARG A 697 -5.34 -19.11 -8.54
C ARG A 697 -4.95 -20.30 -9.40
N PHE A 698 -4.02 -21.12 -8.94
CA PHE A 698 -3.73 -22.40 -9.58
C PHE A 698 -4.92 -23.36 -9.42
N GLU A 699 -5.55 -23.39 -8.25
CA GLU A 699 -6.65 -24.29 -7.88
C GLU A 699 -8.05 -23.85 -8.38
N THR A 700 -8.23 -22.59 -8.82
CA THR A 700 -9.49 -22.11 -9.41
C THR A 700 -9.33 -21.65 -10.87
N GLY A 701 -8.12 -21.75 -11.44
CA GLY A 701 -7.87 -21.50 -12.86
C GLY A 701 -7.87 -20.04 -13.32
N GLY A 702 -7.71 -19.08 -12.40
CA GLY A 702 -7.72 -17.65 -12.72
C GLY A 702 -6.33 -16.99 -12.65
N GLY A 703 -5.60 -16.96 -13.76
CA GLY A 703 -4.34 -16.20 -13.85
C GLY A 703 -3.71 -16.26 -15.24
N LYS A 704 -2.87 -15.27 -15.59
CA LYS A 704 -2.10 -15.20 -16.85
C LYS A 704 -1.03 -16.31 -17.02
N TYR A 705 -1.21 -17.47 -16.40
CA TYR A 705 -0.51 -18.69 -16.78
C TYR A 705 -1.18 -19.24 -18.04
N ARG A 706 -0.79 -18.71 -19.20
CA ARG A 706 -1.33 -19.19 -20.48
C ARG A 706 -0.67 -20.54 -20.78
N THR A 707 -1.31 -21.63 -20.37
CA THR A 707 -1.03 -22.96 -20.92
C THR A 707 -1.91 -23.17 -22.15
N TYR A 708 -1.30 -23.56 -23.26
CA TYR A 708 -1.99 -23.79 -24.53
C TYR A 708 -1.20 -24.75 -25.40
N TRP A 709 -1.90 -25.43 -26.31
CA TRP A 709 -1.28 -26.18 -27.39
C TRP A 709 -1.03 -25.25 -28.58
N SER A 710 0.20 -25.21 -29.06
CA SER A 710 0.61 -24.48 -30.28
C SER A 710 0.68 -25.48 -31.42
N SER A 711 0.18 -25.14 -32.60
CA SER A 711 0.26 -26.01 -33.79
C SER A 711 1.37 -25.58 -34.74
N ALA A 712 1.93 -26.53 -35.48
CA ALA A 712 2.85 -26.26 -36.58
C ALA A 712 2.14 -25.79 -37.86
N ASP A 713 0.81 -25.81 -37.91
CA ASP A 713 0.02 -25.30 -39.04
C ASP A 713 -0.14 -23.76 -39.03
N PHE A 714 0.31 -23.10 -37.95
CA PHE A 714 0.30 -21.65 -37.79
C PHE A 714 -1.07 -20.97 -37.98
N THR A 715 -2.17 -21.75 -37.93
CA THR A 715 -3.55 -21.30 -38.18
C THR A 715 -4.11 -20.34 -37.12
N LYS A 716 -3.41 -20.15 -36.01
CA LYS A 716 -3.76 -19.22 -34.91
C LYS A 716 -2.62 -18.21 -34.65
N GLU A 717 -2.94 -17.04 -34.10
CA GLU A 717 -1.97 -16.02 -33.64
C GLU A 717 -1.16 -16.48 -32.42
N THR A 718 -0.28 -17.46 -32.59
CA THR A 718 0.69 -17.91 -31.59
C THR A 718 2.08 -18.06 -32.22
N THR A 719 3.14 -18.21 -31.41
CA THR A 719 4.52 -18.34 -31.90
C THR A 719 4.82 -19.70 -32.54
N GLY A 720 3.86 -20.63 -32.65
CA GLY A 720 4.05 -21.97 -33.23
C GLY A 720 4.75 -22.95 -32.29
N VAL A 721 5.23 -24.08 -32.82
CA VAL A 721 5.99 -25.09 -32.07
C VAL A 721 7.50 -24.78 -32.09
N THR A 722 8.25 -25.32 -31.13
CA THR A 722 9.72 -25.23 -31.11
C THR A 722 10.36 -25.94 -32.30
N MET A 723 11.54 -25.47 -32.71
CA MET A 723 12.32 -26.10 -33.81
C MET A 723 12.57 -27.58 -33.51
N PHE A 724 12.88 -27.91 -32.26
CA PHE A 724 13.09 -29.29 -31.83
C PHE A 724 11.84 -30.16 -32.03
N ALA A 725 10.68 -29.73 -31.54
CA ALA A 725 9.44 -30.49 -31.68
C ALA A 725 9.06 -30.70 -33.15
N TYR A 726 9.28 -29.69 -33.99
CA TYR A 726 9.04 -29.75 -35.42
C TYR A 726 9.98 -30.74 -36.12
N GLU A 727 11.29 -30.58 -35.93
CA GLU A 727 12.31 -31.41 -36.58
C GLU A 727 12.25 -32.87 -36.11
N PHE A 728 11.99 -33.09 -34.83
CA PHE A 728 11.80 -34.43 -34.29
C PHE A 728 10.61 -35.13 -34.95
N ALA A 729 9.46 -34.45 -35.04
CA ALA A 729 8.29 -35.00 -35.70
C ALA A 729 8.51 -35.20 -37.21
N ARG A 730 9.23 -34.28 -37.86
CA ARG A 730 9.62 -34.39 -39.28
C ARG A 730 10.50 -35.61 -39.52
N ALA A 731 11.51 -35.83 -38.68
CA ALA A 731 12.42 -36.97 -38.76
C ALA A 731 11.69 -38.30 -38.53
N LEU A 732 10.72 -38.35 -37.61
CA LEU A 732 9.87 -39.53 -37.43
C LEU A 732 9.02 -39.85 -38.67
N ASN A 733 8.67 -38.84 -39.47
CA ASN A 733 7.92 -38.93 -40.72
C ASN A 733 6.78 -39.97 -40.67
N ARG A 734 5.78 -39.73 -39.82
CA ARG A 734 4.62 -40.62 -39.61
C ARG A 734 3.35 -40.04 -40.25
N PRO A 735 3.02 -40.36 -41.51
CA PRO A 735 1.84 -39.82 -42.18
C PRO A 735 0.55 -40.16 -41.44
N GLY A 736 -0.32 -39.16 -41.27
CA GLY A 736 -1.64 -39.34 -40.64
C GLY A 736 -1.64 -39.58 -39.13
N ILE A 737 -0.48 -39.54 -38.46
CA ILE A 737 -0.35 -39.72 -37.00
C ILE A 737 0.06 -38.39 -36.36
N PRO A 738 -0.84 -37.70 -35.65
CA PRO A 738 -0.51 -36.48 -34.91
C PRO A 738 0.65 -36.70 -33.92
N GLN A 739 1.51 -35.69 -33.76
CA GLN A 739 2.65 -35.70 -32.85
C GLN A 739 2.47 -34.60 -31.80
N GLY A 740 2.24 -34.98 -30.55
CA GLY A 740 2.13 -34.09 -29.40
C GLY A 740 3.46 -33.95 -28.67
N PHE A 741 3.79 -32.75 -28.21
CA PHE A 741 4.94 -32.49 -27.34
C PHE A 741 4.47 -31.81 -26.06
N ILE A 742 4.88 -32.32 -24.91
CA ILE A 742 4.71 -31.68 -23.61
C ILE A 742 6.06 -31.13 -23.21
N THR A 743 6.24 -29.81 -23.35
CA THR A 743 7.50 -29.12 -23.06
C THR A 743 7.38 -28.35 -21.76
N MET A 744 8.21 -28.71 -20.78
CA MET A 744 8.16 -28.19 -19.40
C MET A 744 9.19 -27.12 -19.10
#